data_AF-A0AAW2PDM6-F1
#
_entry.id   AF-A0AAW2PDM6-F1
#
_cell.length_a   1.000
_cell.length_b   1.000
_cell.length_c   1.000
_cell.angle_alpha   90.00
_cell.angle_beta   90.00
_cell.angle_gamma   90.00
#
_symmetry.space_group_name_H-M   'P 1'
#
loop_
_entity.id
_entity.type
_entity.pdbx_description
1 polymer ?
#
loop_
_entity_poly.entity_id
_entity_poly.type
_entity_poly.pdbx_seq_one_letter_code
_entity_poly.pdbx_strand_id
1 'polypeptide(L)'
;MSLSVSGYDWHELFPQVPHNIPLVIAIWSPIVLVYFMDTQIWYAIFSTVVGGIYGAFSHLGEIRTLGMLRARFESVPSAFSKRLVPYSKDENRRHQRDDTLERINIAKFSQMWNEFILSMRNEDLINHWEKNLLLVPYSSGDVSVVQWPPFLLASKIPIALDMAKDFKERDDADLFRKIKNDDFMYFAIIECYETLRDVLLGLLLDDGDKKIIWQICYEVENSIQQRRFLRDFKMSGLPLLSDKLDKFLNLLMADYEDAQLYRSQIINKLQDIIEIIIKMVLEKTHTFHEDDKREQKFERVNIDLSQSRSWMEKVVRLHLLLTVKESAINVPTNLEARRRITFFANSLFMTMPSAPKVRNMISFREPVLYSTEELKKENEDGITTLFYLQSIYPDEWKNYEERIQDPKLGYANKDRSELDRQWVSYRGQTLARTVRGMMYYRETLELQCFLDFADDNAIFGGYRAIDINHRDYRTLKEQAQALADLKFTYVVSCQLYGAQKKSSDAQDRSCYVNILNLMLTYPSLRVAYIDEREETVNGKAEKVYYSVLVKGGEKLDEEIYRIKLPGRPTEIGEGKPENQNHAIIFTRGEALQTIDMNQDNYFEEAFKMRNVLEEFLKTHHGQRTPTILGLREHIFTGSVSSLAWFMSNQETSFVTIGQRILANPLRVRFHYGHPDIFDRLFHLTRGGISKASKTINLSEDIFSGYNSTLRGGYVTHHEYIQVGKGRDVGMNQISLFEAKVANGNGEQTLSRDVYRLGRRFDFYRMLSFYFTTVGFYFSSMVTVLTVYVFLYGRLYMVLSGLERRILDDPSVRQSKALEEALATQSFFQLGFLLVLPMVMEIGLERGFRSAIGDFIVMQLQLASVFFTFQLGTKAHYYGRTILHGGSKYRATGRGFVVFHAKFADNYRMYSRSHFVKGLELFMLLIVYEVYGHSYRSSSLYFFITFSMWFLVSSWLFAPFVFNPSGFDWQKTVEDWSDWKRWMGNRGGIGIAHDKSWESWWNEEQEHLKNTNVRGRVLEIILACRFFIYQYGIVYQLKISHGHKEILVYGLSWFVMATVLLVLKMVSMGRRKFGTDFQLMFRILKALLFLGFVSVMTVLFVVGGLAVSDLFAAILAFMPTGWALILIAQACRPCLKGIGIWDSVMELSRAYEAIMGLIVFMPIVVLSWFPFVSEFQTRLLFNQAFSRGLQISMILSGKKDKTSSS
;
A
#
# COMPACT_ATOMS: atom_id res chain seq x y z
N MET A 1 -19.94 -47.37 -10.33
CA MET A 1 -18.73 -48.19 -10.12
C MET A 1 -19.16 -49.56 -9.62
N SER A 2 -18.82 -50.64 -10.32
CA SER A 2 -19.09 -52.03 -9.91
C SER A 2 -17.87 -52.63 -9.20
N LEU A 3 -17.32 -51.90 -8.22
CA LEU A 3 -16.09 -52.27 -7.50
C LEU A 3 -16.41 -53.11 -6.25
N SER A 4 -16.46 -54.42 -6.42
CA SER A 4 -16.67 -55.40 -5.34
C SER A 4 -15.35 -55.78 -4.65
N VAL A 5 -14.67 -54.81 -4.04
CA VAL A 5 -13.54 -55.10 -3.14
C VAL A 5 -14.08 -55.87 -1.93
N SER A 6 -13.76 -57.17 -1.84
CA SER A 6 -14.39 -58.14 -0.94
C SER A 6 -13.64 -58.35 0.39
N GLY A 7 -12.52 -57.66 0.60
CA GLY A 7 -11.75 -57.74 1.84
C GLY A 7 -10.94 -56.47 2.09
N TYR A 8 -10.84 -56.12 3.38
CA TYR A 8 -10.11 -54.98 3.92
C TYR A 8 -8.96 -55.49 4.80
N ASP A 9 -7.87 -54.74 4.92
CA ASP A 9 -6.83 -55.09 5.91
C ASP A 9 -7.22 -54.72 7.34
N TRP A 10 -8.24 -53.88 7.54
CA TRP A 10 -8.88 -53.58 8.83
C TRP A 10 -10.06 -54.54 9.08
N HIS A 11 -9.76 -55.79 9.46
CA HIS A 11 -10.76 -56.87 9.47
C HIS A 11 -11.91 -56.73 10.49
N GLU A 12 -11.74 -56.02 11.62
CA GLU A 12 -12.68 -56.14 12.74
C GLU A 12 -13.71 -55.01 12.89
N LEU A 13 -13.41 -53.76 12.50
CA LEU A 13 -14.42 -52.67 12.52
C LEU A 13 -15.29 -52.63 11.26
N PHE A 14 -14.83 -53.19 10.14
CA PHE A 14 -15.52 -53.19 8.85
C PHE A 14 -15.44 -54.56 8.15
N PRO A 15 -15.87 -55.66 8.82
CA PRO A 15 -15.59 -57.04 8.37
C PRO A 15 -16.14 -57.38 6.98
N GLN A 16 -17.29 -56.80 6.60
CA GLN A 16 -17.79 -56.78 5.23
C GLN A 16 -18.46 -55.43 4.96
N VAL A 17 -18.06 -54.74 3.89
CA VAL A 17 -18.67 -53.47 3.44
C VAL A 17 -19.33 -53.70 2.07
N PRO A 18 -20.59 -54.18 2.01
CA PRO A 18 -21.18 -54.76 0.80
C PRO A 18 -21.31 -53.79 -0.38
N HIS A 19 -21.15 -52.48 -0.15
CA HIS A 19 -21.25 -51.42 -1.16
C HIS A 19 -20.04 -50.46 -1.18
N ASN A 20 -18.96 -50.76 -0.44
CA ASN A 20 -17.73 -49.95 -0.36
C ASN A 20 -17.95 -48.44 -0.13
N ILE A 21 -19.00 -48.07 0.60
CA ILE A 21 -19.44 -46.66 0.78
C ILE A 21 -18.33 -45.74 1.33
N PRO A 22 -17.52 -46.11 2.34
CA PRO A 22 -16.43 -45.25 2.82
C PRO A 22 -15.34 -44.98 1.78
N LEU A 23 -15.03 -45.95 0.91
CA LEU A 23 -14.11 -45.79 -0.22
C LEU A 23 -14.70 -44.82 -1.27
N VAL A 24 -15.99 -44.96 -1.60
CA VAL A 24 -16.69 -44.01 -2.50
C VAL A 24 -16.65 -42.60 -1.91
N ILE A 25 -16.91 -42.45 -0.60
CA ILE A 25 -16.83 -41.16 0.10
C ILE A 25 -15.39 -40.60 0.07
N ALA A 26 -14.37 -41.42 0.34
CA ALA A 26 -12.97 -41.00 0.34
C ALA A 26 -12.48 -40.50 -1.03
N ILE A 27 -12.94 -41.14 -2.12
CA ILE A 27 -12.61 -40.74 -3.50
C ILE A 27 -13.41 -39.50 -3.95
N TRP A 28 -14.73 -39.47 -3.70
CA TRP A 28 -15.60 -38.43 -4.25
C TRP A 28 -15.68 -37.16 -3.41
N SER A 29 -15.44 -37.20 -2.09
CA SER A 29 -15.53 -35.99 -1.26
C SER A 29 -14.58 -34.86 -1.71
N PRO A 30 -13.29 -35.12 -2.04
CA PRO A 30 -12.43 -34.11 -2.63
C PRO A 30 -12.99 -33.56 -3.96
N ILE A 31 -13.49 -34.42 -4.85
CA ILE A 31 -14.04 -34.00 -6.16
C ILE A 31 -15.25 -33.09 -5.96
N VAL A 32 -16.17 -33.42 -5.05
CA VAL A 32 -17.36 -32.61 -4.74
C VAL A 32 -16.97 -31.26 -4.13
N LEU A 33 -15.94 -31.20 -3.28
CA LEU A 33 -15.44 -29.93 -2.74
C LEU A 33 -14.77 -29.05 -3.81
N VAL A 34 -14.00 -29.65 -4.73
CA VAL A 34 -13.45 -28.94 -5.90
C VAL A 34 -14.54 -28.42 -6.83
N TYR A 35 -15.59 -29.22 -7.09
CA TYR A 35 -16.72 -28.80 -7.92
C TYR A 35 -17.44 -27.55 -7.37
N PHE A 36 -17.58 -27.43 -6.04
CA PHE A 36 -18.08 -26.20 -5.42
C PHE A 36 -17.13 -24.99 -5.60
N MET A 37 -15.83 -25.21 -5.78
CA MET A 37 -14.84 -24.17 -6.08
C MET A 37 -14.76 -23.80 -7.57
N ASP A 38 -15.02 -24.71 -8.51
CA ASP A 38 -14.89 -24.45 -9.96
C ASP A 38 -15.64 -23.19 -10.41
N THR A 39 -16.81 -22.94 -9.83
CA THR A 39 -17.61 -21.74 -10.11
C THR A 39 -16.92 -20.44 -9.67
N GLN A 40 -16.14 -20.45 -8.58
CA GLN A 40 -15.29 -19.33 -8.15
C GLN A 40 -14.09 -19.12 -9.09
N ILE A 41 -13.55 -20.21 -9.68
CA ILE A 41 -12.47 -20.14 -10.68
C ILE A 41 -12.96 -19.43 -11.94
N TRP A 42 -14.08 -19.90 -12.51
CA TRP A 42 -14.69 -19.26 -13.68
C TRP A 42 -15.10 -17.82 -13.39
N TYR A 43 -15.66 -17.54 -12.22
CA TYR A 43 -15.98 -16.18 -11.79
C TYR A 43 -14.76 -15.26 -11.83
N ALA A 44 -13.61 -15.68 -11.27
CA ALA A 44 -12.38 -14.90 -11.25
C ALA A 44 -11.79 -14.66 -12.65
N ILE A 45 -11.90 -15.63 -13.55
CA ILE A 45 -11.46 -15.50 -14.95
C ILE A 45 -12.36 -14.50 -15.70
N PHE A 46 -13.69 -14.69 -15.65
CA PHE A 46 -14.63 -13.80 -16.33
C PHE A 46 -14.60 -12.38 -15.75
N SER A 47 -14.46 -12.23 -14.44
CA SER A 47 -14.30 -10.90 -13.81
C SER A 47 -13.03 -10.22 -14.33
N THR A 48 -11.89 -10.92 -14.36
CA THR A 48 -10.62 -10.37 -14.89
C THR A 48 -10.75 -9.92 -16.34
N VAL A 49 -11.38 -10.72 -17.20
CA VAL A 49 -11.56 -10.36 -18.63
C VAL A 49 -12.51 -9.16 -18.80
N VAL A 50 -13.68 -9.18 -18.15
CA VAL A 50 -14.67 -8.09 -18.28
C VAL A 50 -14.16 -6.78 -17.67
N GLY A 51 -13.50 -6.83 -16.52
CA GLY A 51 -12.88 -5.67 -15.89
C GLY A 51 -11.68 -5.12 -16.67
N GLY A 52 -10.94 -5.99 -17.37
CA GLY A 52 -9.88 -5.59 -18.30
C GLY A 52 -10.44 -4.82 -19.49
N ILE A 53 -11.48 -5.36 -20.14
CA ILE A 53 -12.18 -4.74 -21.27
C ILE A 53 -12.81 -3.39 -20.87
N TYR A 54 -13.48 -3.32 -19.71
CA TYR A 54 -14.08 -2.07 -19.23
C TYR A 54 -13.02 -1.02 -18.87
N GLY A 55 -11.88 -1.42 -18.32
CA GLY A 55 -10.74 -0.51 -18.07
C GLY A 55 -10.20 0.09 -19.37
N ALA A 56 -10.01 -0.72 -20.40
CA ALA A 56 -9.59 -0.26 -21.73
C ALA A 56 -10.61 0.73 -22.35
N PHE A 57 -11.91 0.43 -22.33
CA PHE A 57 -12.95 1.36 -22.79
C PHE A 57 -13.12 2.62 -21.91
N SER A 58 -12.57 2.62 -20.69
CA SER A 58 -12.52 3.80 -19.82
C SER A 58 -11.30 4.70 -20.07
N HIS A 59 -10.49 4.42 -21.10
CA HIS A 59 -9.22 5.07 -21.42
C HIS A 59 -8.17 4.97 -20.28
N LEU A 60 -8.18 3.85 -19.56
CA LEU A 60 -7.17 3.57 -18.52
C LEU A 60 -5.81 3.26 -19.17
N GLY A 61 -4.81 4.09 -18.89
CA GLY A 61 -3.44 3.88 -19.38
C GLY A 61 -3.27 4.08 -20.89
N GLU A 62 -3.90 5.09 -21.50
CA GLU A 62 -3.48 5.57 -22.82
C GLU A 62 -2.12 6.29 -22.75
N ILE A 63 -1.88 7.04 -21.68
CA ILE A 63 -0.61 7.71 -21.39
C ILE A 63 0.07 6.92 -20.25
N ARG A 64 1.08 6.10 -20.60
CA ARG A 64 1.80 5.21 -19.65
C ARG A 64 3.24 5.63 -19.36
N THR A 65 3.83 6.51 -20.17
CA THR A 65 5.27 6.86 -20.12
C THR A 65 5.50 8.33 -20.43
N LEU A 66 6.65 8.88 -20.04
CA LEU A 66 7.06 10.24 -20.41
C LEU A 66 7.09 10.44 -21.94
N GLY A 67 7.43 9.41 -22.72
CA GLY A 67 7.37 9.48 -24.18
C GLY A 67 5.95 9.69 -24.71
N MET A 68 4.98 8.92 -24.18
CA MET A 68 3.55 9.06 -24.52
C MET A 68 2.97 10.39 -24.05
N LEU A 69 3.41 10.88 -22.87
CA LEU A 69 3.03 12.17 -22.33
C LEU A 69 3.50 13.31 -23.25
N ARG A 70 4.78 13.34 -23.60
CA ARG A 70 5.37 14.37 -24.46
C ARG A 70 4.71 14.38 -25.86
N ALA A 71 4.46 13.19 -26.42
CA ALA A 71 3.77 13.03 -27.70
C ALA A 71 2.27 13.40 -27.70
N ARG A 72 1.65 13.64 -26.54
CA ARG A 72 0.26 14.11 -26.43
C ARG A 72 0.10 15.44 -25.68
N PHE A 73 1.19 16.08 -25.25
CA PHE A 73 1.13 17.22 -24.32
C PHE A 73 0.32 18.41 -24.86
N GLU A 74 0.41 18.66 -26.16
CA GLU A 74 -0.38 19.68 -26.86
C GLU A 74 -1.90 19.54 -26.64
N SER A 75 -2.40 18.30 -26.55
CA SER A 75 -3.82 18.03 -26.28
C SER A 75 -4.23 18.18 -24.81
N VAL A 76 -3.26 18.27 -23.89
CA VAL A 76 -3.51 18.32 -22.44
C VAL A 76 -4.19 19.63 -21.99
N PRO A 77 -3.77 20.84 -22.39
CA PRO A 77 -4.49 22.08 -22.08
C PRO A 77 -5.96 22.08 -22.55
N SER A 78 -6.23 21.50 -23.72
CA SER A 78 -7.60 21.37 -24.27
C SER A 78 -8.45 20.37 -23.47
N ALA A 79 -7.89 19.19 -23.17
CA ALA A 79 -8.54 18.19 -22.31
C ALA A 79 -8.78 18.72 -20.88
N PHE A 80 -7.79 19.39 -20.30
CA PHE A 80 -7.88 20.10 -19.02
C PHE A 80 -9.04 21.09 -19.04
N SER A 81 -9.09 21.99 -20.03
CA SER A 81 -10.11 23.05 -20.09
C SER A 81 -11.51 22.45 -20.15
N LYS A 82 -11.70 21.45 -21.03
CA LYS A 82 -12.97 20.72 -21.21
C LYS A 82 -13.47 19.98 -19.95
N ARG A 83 -12.57 19.62 -19.02
CA ARG A 83 -12.90 18.86 -17.80
C ARG A 83 -12.96 19.73 -16.54
N LEU A 84 -11.95 20.56 -16.30
CA LEU A 84 -11.72 21.23 -15.01
C LEU A 84 -12.13 22.72 -15.00
N VAL A 85 -12.38 23.33 -16.16
CA VAL A 85 -12.88 24.71 -16.26
C VAL A 85 -14.40 24.69 -16.49
N PRO A 86 -15.21 25.44 -15.72
CA PRO A 86 -16.66 25.50 -15.88
C PRO A 86 -17.09 26.47 -17.00
N TYR A 87 -17.82 25.96 -18.00
CA TYR A 87 -18.41 26.73 -19.09
C TYR A 87 -19.86 27.14 -18.79
N SER A 88 -20.30 28.28 -19.33
CA SER A 88 -21.73 28.63 -19.44
C SER A 88 -22.38 27.97 -20.67
N LYS A 89 -23.71 27.87 -20.66
CA LYS A 89 -24.46 27.30 -21.80
C LYS A 89 -24.51 28.23 -23.02
N ASP A 90 -24.24 29.52 -22.86
CA ASP A 90 -24.32 30.52 -23.92
C ASP A 90 -23.01 30.64 -24.72
N GLU A 91 -21.85 30.42 -24.08
CA GLU A 91 -20.54 30.34 -24.76
C GLU A 91 -20.50 29.20 -25.80
N ASN A 92 -21.23 28.11 -25.52
CA ASN A 92 -21.38 26.93 -26.37
C ASN A 92 -21.88 27.23 -27.80
N ARG A 93 -22.45 28.41 -28.05
CA ARG A 93 -22.91 28.88 -29.37
C ARG A 93 -21.87 29.71 -30.15
N ARG A 94 -20.73 30.05 -29.55
CA ARG A 94 -19.62 30.80 -30.19
C ARG A 94 -18.35 29.96 -30.42
N HIS A 95 -18.34 28.69 -30.02
CA HIS A 95 -17.14 27.84 -29.96
C HIS A 95 -16.60 27.31 -31.31
N GLN A 96 -16.47 28.14 -32.35
CA GLN A 96 -15.75 27.76 -33.58
C GLN A 96 -14.92 28.91 -34.15
N ARG A 97 -13.58 28.75 -34.09
CA ARG A 97 -12.51 29.63 -34.62
C ARG A 97 -12.30 30.94 -33.85
N ASP A 98 -11.41 30.93 -32.86
CA ASP A 98 -10.76 32.15 -32.34
C ASP A 98 -9.46 31.80 -31.59
N ASP A 99 -8.29 32.19 -32.13
CA ASP A 99 -6.96 31.84 -31.59
C ASP A 99 -6.72 32.45 -30.19
N THR A 100 -7.40 33.56 -29.89
CA THR A 100 -7.34 34.25 -28.59
C THR A 100 -7.89 33.37 -27.46
N LEU A 101 -8.91 32.55 -27.74
CA LEU A 101 -9.52 31.67 -26.73
C LEU A 101 -8.59 30.50 -26.37
N GLU A 102 -7.78 30.02 -27.32
CA GLU A 102 -6.77 28.99 -27.05
C GLU A 102 -5.68 29.52 -26.11
N ARG A 103 -5.20 30.75 -26.32
CA ARG A 103 -4.26 31.42 -25.38
C ARG A 103 -4.84 31.55 -23.98
N ILE A 104 -6.11 31.94 -23.83
CA ILE A 104 -6.80 32.05 -22.54
C ILE A 104 -6.92 30.67 -21.86
N ASN A 105 -7.24 29.61 -22.62
CA ASN A 105 -7.30 28.24 -22.10
C ASN A 105 -5.92 27.74 -21.64
N ILE A 106 -4.86 28.04 -22.40
CA ILE A 106 -3.47 27.70 -22.05
C ILE A 106 -3.01 28.49 -20.80
N ALA A 107 -3.38 29.75 -20.65
CA ALA A 107 -3.09 30.54 -19.46
C ALA A 107 -3.84 30.00 -18.21
N LYS A 108 -5.12 29.63 -18.34
CA LYS A 108 -5.88 28.96 -17.26
C LYS A 108 -5.27 27.61 -16.89
N PHE A 109 -4.76 26.86 -17.88
CA PHE A 109 -3.98 25.64 -17.66
C PHE A 109 -2.66 25.91 -16.93
N SER A 110 -1.88 26.92 -17.33
CA SER A 110 -0.58 27.19 -16.70
C SER A 110 -0.71 27.66 -15.26
N GLN A 111 -1.78 28.34 -14.84
CA GLN A 111 -2.07 28.60 -13.41
C GLN A 111 -2.13 27.28 -12.60
N MET A 112 -2.97 26.31 -13.00
CA MET A 112 -3.15 25.06 -12.25
C MET A 112 -1.97 24.08 -12.41
N TRP A 113 -1.35 24.04 -13.58
CA TRP A 113 -0.16 23.23 -13.84
C TRP A 113 1.04 23.71 -13.05
N ASN A 114 1.32 25.02 -13.01
CA ASN A 114 2.47 25.54 -12.29
C ASN A 114 2.34 25.31 -10.77
N GLU A 115 1.15 25.46 -10.20
CA GLU A 115 0.93 25.13 -8.78
C GLU A 115 1.13 23.64 -8.49
N PHE A 116 0.79 22.73 -9.41
CA PHE A 116 1.13 21.31 -9.31
C PHE A 116 2.65 21.05 -9.37
N ILE A 117 3.38 21.66 -10.31
CA ILE A 117 4.86 21.57 -10.37
C ILE A 117 5.50 22.13 -9.09
N LEU A 118 4.98 23.25 -8.58
CA LEU A 118 5.42 23.85 -7.31
C LEU A 118 5.12 22.95 -6.11
N SER A 119 3.97 22.27 -6.07
CA SER A 119 3.67 21.28 -5.03
C SER A 119 4.69 20.14 -5.05
N MET A 120 5.03 19.58 -6.21
CA MET A 120 6.08 18.56 -6.32
C MET A 120 7.46 19.06 -5.86
N ARG A 121 7.80 20.33 -6.09
CA ARG A 121 9.04 20.93 -5.54
C ARG A 121 8.98 21.08 -4.03
N ASN A 122 7.83 21.46 -3.46
CA ASN A 122 7.63 21.59 -2.01
C ASN A 122 7.58 20.23 -1.29
N GLU A 123 7.16 19.17 -1.96
CA GLU A 123 7.26 17.79 -1.49
C GLU A 123 8.68 17.20 -1.67
N ASP A 124 9.62 17.94 -2.26
CA ASP A 124 11.00 17.53 -2.58
C ASP A 124 11.11 16.39 -3.61
N LEU A 125 10.07 16.16 -4.43
CA LEU A 125 10.07 15.15 -5.49
C LEU A 125 10.89 15.55 -6.73
N ILE A 126 11.18 16.84 -6.89
CA ILE A 126 11.99 17.40 -7.98
C ILE A 126 12.94 18.48 -7.45
N ASN A 127 14.04 18.76 -8.15
CA ASN A 127 14.95 19.87 -7.83
C ASN A 127 14.53 21.20 -8.49
N HIS A 128 15.25 22.31 -8.21
CA HIS A 128 14.91 23.62 -8.80
C HIS A 128 15.09 23.68 -10.33
N TRP A 129 16.04 22.93 -10.90
CA TRP A 129 16.26 22.86 -12.35
C TRP A 129 15.12 22.10 -13.04
N GLU A 130 14.75 20.91 -12.57
CA GLU A 130 13.60 20.16 -13.07
C GLU A 130 12.29 20.95 -12.96
N LYS A 131 12.08 21.67 -11.85
CA LYS A 131 10.96 22.60 -11.69
C LYS A 131 10.95 23.64 -12.81
N ASN A 132 12.07 24.30 -13.11
CA ASN A 132 12.14 25.29 -14.19
C ASN A 132 11.89 24.69 -15.60
N LEU A 133 12.23 23.41 -15.82
CA LEU A 133 11.94 22.71 -17.09
C LEU A 133 10.47 22.33 -17.28
N LEU A 134 9.73 22.17 -16.20
CA LEU A 134 8.34 21.71 -16.21
C LEU A 134 7.32 22.85 -16.16
N LEU A 135 7.71 24.05 -15.70
CA LEU A 135 6.84 25.23 -15.65
C LEU A 135 6.45 25.71 -17.06
N VAL A 136 5.18 26.10 -17.21
CA VAL A 136 4.61 26.72 -18.41
C VAL A 136 4.41 28.21 -18.10
N PRO A 137 4.92 29.16 -18.90
CA PRO A 137 4.68 30.58 -18.64
C PRO A 137 3.19 30.93 -18.56
N TYR A 138 2.88 31.97 -17.78
CA TYR A 138 1.65 32.71 -17.98
C TYR A 138 1.82 33.50 -19.28
N SER A 139 0.95 33.27 -20.26
CA SER A 139 1.15 33.73 -21.64
C SER A 139 0.97 35.25 -21.76
N SER A 140 2.02 36.02 -21.45
CA SER A 140 2.01 37.47 -21.59
C SER A 140 1.86 37.88 -23.05
N GLY A 141 1.31 39.09 -23.28
CA GLY A 141 1.14 39.64 -24.63
C GLY A 141 2.45 39.93 -25.36
N ASP A 142 3.58 39.85 -24.67
CA ASP A 142 4.92 40.18 -25.15
C ASP A 142 5.44 39.22 -26.23
N VAL A 143 4.95 37.98 -26.27
CA VAL A 143 5.43 36.92 -27.16
C VAL A 143 4.31 36.45 -28.11
N SER A 144 4.62 36.37 -29.40
CA SER A 144 3.66 36.10 -30.46
C SER A 144 3.18 34.64 -30.52
N VAL A 145 3.85 33.71 -29.83
CA VAL A 145 3.64 32.25 -29.90
C VAL A 145 3.30 31.61 -28.56
N VAL A 146 2.78 30.37 -28.59
CA VAL A 146 2.55 29.57 -27.38
C VAL A 146 3.87 29.13 -26.77
N GLN A 147 4.12 29.57 -25.54
CA GLN A 147 5.34 29.29 -24.78
C GLN A 147 5.28 27.91 -24.12
N TRP A 148 5.76 26.87 -24.80
CA TRP A 148 5.74 25.49 -24.29
C TRP A 148 6.81 25.25 -23.19
N PRO A 149 6.59 24.34 -22.23
CA PRO A 149 7.53 24.11 -21.12
C PRO A 149 8.85 23.51 -21.64
N PRO A 150 10.03 23.94 -21.15
CA PRO A 150 11.32 23.61 -21.79
C PRO A 150 11.64 22.11 -21.90
N PHE A 151 11.06 21.24 -21.08
CA PHE A 151 11.23 19.78 -21.21
C PHE A 151 10.65 19.20 -22.53
N LEU A 152 9.75 19.90 -23.23
CA LEU A 152 9.32 19.52 -24.59
C LEU A 152 10.29 20.02 -25.67
N LEU A 153 10.97 21.14 -25.38
CA LEU A 153 11.81 21.89 -26.31
C LEU A 153 13.28 21.43 -26.30
N ALA A 154 13.58 20.38 -25.54
CA ALA A 154 14.92 19.80 -25.40
C ALA A 154 15.55 19.45 -26.76
N SER A 155 16.79 19.89 -26.96
CA SER A 155 17.59 19.84 -28.20
C SER A 155 17.01 20.56 -29.43
N LYS A 156 15.80 21.13 -29.38
CA LYS A 156 15.14 21.73 -30.56
C LYS A 156 15.93 22.92 -31.12
N ILE A 157 16.38 23.83 -30.26
CA ILE A 157 17.19 24.99 -30.69
C ILE A 157 18.57 24.55 -31.22
N PRO A 158 19.38 23.72 -30.52
CA PRO A 158 20.60 23.15 -31.10
C PRO A 158 20.41 22.48 -32.46
N ILE A 159 19.37 21.66 -32.63
CA ILE A 159 19.04 21.01 -33.91
C ILE A 159 18.70 22.03 -34.99
N ALA A 160 17.94 23.08 -34.67
CA ALA A 160 17.63 24.16 -35.59
C ALA A 160 18.87 24.99 -35.99
N LEU A 161 19.78 25.24 -35.05
CA LEU A 161 21.04 25.95 -35.29
C LEU A 161 21.94 25.17 -36.25
N ASP A 162 22.16 23.87 -36.03
CA ASP A 162 22.92 23.02 -36.95
C ASP A 162 22.20 22.84 -38.30
N MET A 163 20.87 22.67 -38.30
CA MET A 163 20.07 22.57 -39.54
C MET A 163 20.19 23.84 -40.40
N ALA A 164 20.21 25.03 -39.80
CA ALA A 164 20.37 26.30 -40.51
C ALA A 164 21.82 26.52 -40.98
N LYS A 165 22.83 26.13 -40.18
CA LYS A 165 24.26 26.30 -40.51
C LYS A 165 24.74 25.32 -41.60
N ASP A 166 24.22 24.10 -41.63
CA ASP A 166 24.56 23.10 -42.67
C ASP A 166 23.58 23.11 -43.87
N PHE A 167 22.68 24.10 -43.93
CA PHE A 167 21.70 24.28 -45.01
C PHE A 167 22.37 24.71 -46.33
N LYS A 168 22.06 24.00 -47.43
CA LYS A 168 22.69 24.21 -48.76
C LYS A 168 21.72 24.61 -49.87
N GLU A 169 20.42 24.49 -49.63
CA GLU A 169 19.38 24.98 -50.55
C GLU A 169 19.31 26.51 -50.44
N ARG A 170 18.93 27.21 -51.52
CA ARG A 170 18.89 28.69 -51.56
C ARG A 170 17.49 29.29 -51.42
N ASP A 171 16.47 28.48 -51.14
CA ASP A 171 15.11 28.95 -50.87
C ASP A 171 14.82 28.91 -49.37
N ASP A 172 14.52 30.09 -48.81
CA ASP A 172 14.02 30.26 -47.44
C ASP A 172 12.84 29.33 -47.14
N ALA A 173 11.95 29.13 -48.13
CA ALA A 173 10.74 28.34 -47.97
C ALA A 173 11.04 26.88 -47.61
N ASP A 174 12.19 26.33 -48.01
CA ASP A 174 12.57 24.96 -47.71
C ASP A 174 13.12 24.79 -46.29
N LEU A 175 13.88 25.77 -45.79
CA LEU A 175 14.30 25.80 -44.38
C LEU A 175 13.09 26.01 -43.46
N PHE A 176 12.25 27.02 -43.75
CA PHE A 176 11.06 27.29 -42.94
C PHE A 176 10.04 26.13 -43.01
N ARG A 177 9.95 25.40 -44.12
CA ARG A 177 9.15 24.18 -44.24
C ARG A 177 9.71 23.04 -43.39
N LYS A 178 11.03 22.82 -43.38
CA LYS A 178 11.68 21.82 -42.52
C LYS A 178 11.53 22.15 -41.03
N ILE A 179 11.54 23.45 -40.66
CA ILE A 179 11.25 23.92 -39.30
C ILE A 179 9.79 23.71 -38.92
N LYS A 180 8.84 24.07 -39.80
CA LYS A 180 7.38 23.94 -39.57
C LYS A 180 6.83 22.51 -39.65
N ASN A 181 7.69 21.51 -39.84
CA ASN A 181 7.32 20.09 -39.66
C ASN A 181 7.35 19.66 -38.17
N ASP A 182 7.79 20.54 -37.27
CA ASP A 182 7.92 20.31 -35.83
C ASP A 182 7.47 21.57 -35.09
N ASP A 183 6.18 21.65 -34.74
CA ASP A 183 5.58 22.86 -34.18
C ASP A 183 6.26 23.33 -32.89
N PHE A 184 6.73 22.38 -32.05
CA PHE A 184 7.54 22.70 -30.88
C PHE A 184 8.87 23.38 -31.25
N MET A 185 9.53 22.96 -32.32
CA MET A 185 10.74 23.62 -32.82
C MET A 185 10.43 25.01 -33.39
N TYR A 186 9.33 25.15 -34.15
CA TYR A 186 8.89 26.43 -34.70
C TYR A 186 8.56 27.45 -33.61
N PHE A 187 7.77 27.08 -32.61
CA PHE A 187 7.44 27.94 -31.47
C PHE A 187 8.68 28.32 -30.66
N ALA A 188 9.57 27.36 -30.37
CA ALA A 188 10.79 27.62 -29.61
C ALA A 188 11.72 28.65 -30.29
N ILE A 189 11.84 28.62 -31.62
CA ILE A 189 12.70 29.56 -32.37
C ILE A 189 12.16 30.98 -32.27
N ILE A 190 10.85 31.19 -32.48
CA ILE A 190 10.23 32.51 -32.37
C ILE A 190 10.33 33.02 -30.93
N GLU A 191 9.99 32.18 -29.95
CA GLU A 191 10.12 32.53 -28.54
C GLU A 191 11.56 32.93 -28.15
N CYS A 192 12.56 32.17 -28.61
CA CYS A 192 13.97 32.46 -28.35
C CYS A 192 14.40 33.81 -28.95
N TYR A 193 13.90 34.15 -30.14
CA TYR A 193 14.15 35.43 -30.80
C TYR A 193 13.48 36.60 -30.06
N GLU A 194 12.19 36.49 -29.76
CA GLU A 194 11.43 37.57 -29.09
C GLU A 194 11.88 37.78 -27.63
N THR A 195 12.16 36.70 -26.89
CA THR A 195 12.68 36.81 -25.52
C THR A 195 14.09 37.42 -25.51
N LEU A 196 14.93 37.14 -26.52
CA LEU A 196 16.24 37.78 -26.65
C LEU A 196 16.12 39.28 -26.97
N ARG A 197 15.21 39.66 -27.87
CA ARG A 197 14.86 41.07 -28.16
C ARG A 197 14.47 41.81 -26.88
N ASP A 198 13.55 41.25 -26.09
CA ASP A 198 13.09 41.81 -24.82
C ASP A 198 14.21 41.96 -23.77
N VAL A 199 15.03 40.92 -23.59
CA VAL A 199 16.15 40.92 -22.63
C VAL A 199 17.18 41.98 -22.99
N LEU A 200 17.54 42.11 -24.28
CA LEU A 200 18.48 43.11 -24.76
C LEU A 200 17.92 44.54 -24.67
N LEU A 201 16.66 44.77 -25.07
CA LEU A 201 16.04 46.09 -25.00
C LEU A 201 15.82 46.57 -23.55
N GLY A 202 15.56 45.66 -22.61
CA GLY A 202 15.45 45.98 -21.18
C GLY A 202 16.79 46.39 -20.56
N LEU A 203 17.88 45.71 -20.92
CA LEU A 203 19.22 46.01 -20.38
C LEU A 203 19.75 47.39 -20.78
N LEU A 204 19.36 47.91 -21.94
CA LEU A 204 19.88 49.18 -22.44
C LEU A 204 19.14 50.37 -21.81
N LEU A 205 19.88 51.33 -21.25
CA LEU A 205 19.31 52.61 -20.82
C LEU A 205 19.22 53.61 -21.98
N ASP A 206 20.19 53.57 -22.91
CA ASP A 206 20.30 54.53 -24.01
C ASP A 206 19.33 54.25 -25.17
N ASP A 207 18.69 55.30 -25.70
CA ASP A 207 17.71 55.20 -26.78
C ASP A 207 18.33 55.15 -28.19
N GLY A 208 19.60 55.53 -28.35
CA GLY A 208 20.39 55.30 -29.55
C GLY A 208 20.77 53.83 -29.67
N ASP A 209 21.29 53.23 -28.59
CA ASP A 209 21.60 51.80 -28.53
C ASP A 209 20.35 50.93 -28.78
N LYS A 210 19.20 51.26 -28.18
CA LYS A 210 17.91 50.57 -28.44
C LYS A 210 17.49 50.65 -29.91
N LYS A 211 17.69 51.79 -30.58
CA LYS A 211 17.34 51.95 -32.01
C LYS A 211 18.15 51.01 -32.91
N ILE A 212 19.40 50.73 -32.57
CA ILE A 212 20.23 49.76 -33.30
C ILE A 212 19.64 48.35 -33.18
N ILE A 213 19.24 47.93 -31.97
CA ILE A 213 18.57 46.63 -31.76
C ILE A 213 17.23 46.55 -32.53
N TRP A 214 16.43 47.61 -32.51
CA TRP A 214 15.18 47.70 -33.29
C TRP A 214 15.42 47.60 -34.80
N GLN A 215 16.45 48.27 -35.34
CA GLN A 215 16.78 48.21 -36.75
C GLN A 215 17.26 46.82 -37.18
N ILE A 216 18.04 46.13 -36.33
CA ILE A 216 18.43 44.73 -36.55
C ILE A 216 17.19 43.82 -36.57
N CYS A 217 16.24 44.00 -35.64
CA CYS A 217 15.00 43.22 -35.63
C CYS A 217 14.16 43.46 -36.89
N TYR A 218 14.00 44.73 -37.27
CA TYR A 218 13.27 45.12 -38.48
C TYR A 218 13.84 44.47 -39.74
N GLU A 219 15.17 44.46 -39.94
CA GLU A 219 15.74 43.82 -41.14
C GLU A 219 15.65 42.29 -41.12
N VAL A 220 15.66 41.65 -39.95
CA VAL A 220 15.35 40.21 -39.82
C VAL A 220 13.92 39.94 -40.28
N GLU A 221 12.93 40.64 -39.71
CA GLU A 221 11.51 40.46 -40.02
C GLU A 221 11.21 40.79 -41.50
N ASN A 222 11.76 41.88 -42.02
CA ASN A 222 11.65 42.33 -43.41
C ASN A 222 12.25 41.30 -44.39
N SER A 223 13.45 40.77 -44.11
CA SER A 223 14.10 39.79 -44.99
C SER A 223 13.37 38.45 -45.01
N ILE A 224 12.79 38.03 -43.87
CA ILE A 224 11.91 36.84 -43.79
C ILE A 224 10.63 37.06 -44.63
N GLN A 225 9.96 38.21 -44.49
CA GLN A 225 8.76 38.53 -45.28
C GLN A 225 9.04 38.55 -46.80
N GLN A 226 10.19 39.09 -47.20
CA GLN A 226 10.59 39.16 -48.62
C GLN A 226 11.21 37.86 -49.17
N ARG A 227 11.35 36.80 -48.35
CA ARG A 227 12.05 35.54 -48.68
C ARG A 227 13.49 35.72 -49.16
N ARG A 228 14.28 36.45 -48.38
CA ARG A 228 15.69 36.74 -48.65
C ARG A 228 16.60 36.44 -47.46
N PHE A 229 16.11 35.77 -46.42
CA PHE A 229 16.80 35.57 -45.15
C PHE A 229 18.13 34.80 -45.30
N LEU A 230 18.13 33.68 -46.03
CA LEU A 230 19.36 32.92 -46.35
C LEU A 230 20.30 33.66 -47.32
N ARG A 231 19.78 34.67 -48.03
CA ARG A 231 20.55 35.50 -48.95
C ARG A 231 21.21 36.67 -48.21
N ASP A 232 20.50 37.32 -47.30
CA ASP A 232 20.88 38.55 -46.62
C ASP A 232 21.70 38.26 -45.34
N PHE A 233 21.43 37.16 -44.62
CA PHE A 233 22.10 36.79 -43.36
C PHE A 233 23.03 35.57 -43.51
N LYS A 234 24.05 35.46 -42.65
CA LYS A 234 25.05 34.36 -42.66
C LYS A 234 24.84 33.33 -41.53
N MET A 235 24.14 32.24 -41.84
CA MET A 235 23.76 31.20 -40.85
C MET A 235 24.93 30.54 -40.12
N SER A 236 26.14 30.49 -40.70
CA SER A 236 27.31 29.88 -40.06
C SER A 236 27.77 30.58 -38.77
N GLY A 237 27.30 31.80 -38.50
CA GLY A 237 27.56 32.51 -37.24
C GLY A 237 26.63 32.11 -36.08
N LEU A 238 25.47 31.51 -36.36
CA LEU A 238 24.44 31.19 -35.36
C LEU A 238 24.94 30.30 -34.20
N PRO A 239 25.76 29.23 -34.42
CA PRO A 239 26.27 28.43 -33.31
C PRO A 239 27.24 29.20 -32.39
N LEU A 240 28.05 30.11 -32.95
CA LEU A 240 28.97 30.95 -32.19
C LEU A 240 28.21 32.02 -31.37
N LEU A 241 27.15 32.59 -31.95
CA LEU A 241 26.23 33.47 -31.25
C LEU A 241 25.57 32.74 -30.06
N SER A 242 25.12 31.50 -30.25
CA SER A 242 24.54 30.68 -29.18
C SER A 242 25.52 30.38 -28.03
N ASP A 243 26.79 30.07 -28.33
CA ASP A 243 27.85 29.86 -27.33
C ASP A 243 28.15 31.13 -26.50
N LYS A 244 28.12 32.30 -27.14
CA LYS A 244 28.29 33.59 -26.48
C LYS A 244 27.06 33.98 -25.65
N LEU A 245 25.86 33.70 -26.14
CA LEU A 245 24.59 33.92 -25.42
C LEU A 245 24.48 33.06 -24.16
N ASP A 246 24.83 31.77 -24.21
CA ASP A 246 24.90 30.90 -23.02
C ASP A 246 25.79 31.53 -21.93
N LYS A 247 27.02 31.92 -22.29
CA LYS A 247 27.98 32.53 -21.36
C LYS A 247 27.52 33.89 -20.81
N PHE A 248 26.76 34.66 -21.59
CA PHE A 248 26.17 35.92 -21.16
C PHE A 248 24.99 35.72 -20.21
N LEU A 249 24.09 34.78 -20.51
CA LEU A 249 22.92 34.50 -19.67
C LEU A 249 23.33 33.87 -18.33
N ASN A 250 24.35 33.01 -18.30
CA ASN A 250 24.93 32.54 -17.03
C ASN A 250 25.48 33.69 -16.17
N LEU A 251 26.11 34.71 -16.78
CA LEU A 251 26.58 35.90 -16.06
C LEU A 251 25.40 36.72 -15.52
N LEU A 252 24.33 36.91 -16.31
CA LEU A 252 23.13 37.62 -15.85
C LEU A 252 22.40 36.90 -14.70
N MET A 253 22.52 35.58 -14.58
CA MET A 253 21.94 34.79 -13.48
C MET A 253 22.84 34.69 -12.23
N ALA A 254 24.08 35.18 -12.28
CA ALA A 254 25.01 35.10 -11.15
C ALA A 254 24.76 36.21 -10.11
N ASP A 255 24.69 35.84 -8.83
CA ASP A 255 24.72 36.79 -7.72
C ASP A 255 26.11 37.47 -7.66
N TYR A 256 26.15 38.78 -7.34
CA TYR A 256 27.38 39.59 -7.38
C TYR A 256 27.62 40.38 -6.08
N GLU A 257 28.89 40.46 -5.66
CA GLU A 257 29.33 41.30 -4.53
C GLU A 257 29.84 42.68 -4.98
N ASP A 258 30.53 42.74 -6.12
CA ASP A 258 31.03 43.98 -6.74
C ASP A 258 30.19 44.34 -7.98
N ALA A 259 29.33 45.36 -7.83
CA ALA A 259 28.47 45.87 -8.88
C ALA A 259 29.24 46.50 -10.07
N GLN A 260 30.43 47.07 -9.83
CA GLN A 260 31.23 47.73 -10.87
C GLN A 260 31.97 46.70 -11.72
N LEU A 261 32.57 45.69 -11.10
CA LEU A 261 33.14 44.54 -11.79
C LEU A 261 32.07 43.79 -12.59
N TYR A 262 30.93 43.48 -11.97
CA TYR A 262 29.79 42.81 -12.62
C TYR A 262 29.31 43.56 -13.87
N ARG A 263 29.08 44.88 -13.76
CA ARG A 263 28.68 45.73 -14.88
C ARG A 263 29.70 45.71 -16.02
N SER A 264 31.00 45.75 -15.71
CA SER A 264 32.06 45.68 -16.74
C SER A 264 32.05 44.34 -17.51
N GLN A 265 31.78 43.23 -16.82
CA GLN A 265 31.69 41.91 -17.46
C GLN A 265 30.46 41.82 -18.38
N ILE A 266 29.32 42.38 -17.95
CA ILE A 266 28.09 42.44 -18.74
C ILE A 266 28.30 43.27 -20.02
N ILE A 267 28.88 44.48 -19.91
CA ILE A 267 29.16 45.35 -21.07
C ILE A 267 30.06 44.63 -22.08
N ASN A 268 31.18 44.05 -21.61
CA ASN A 268 32.11 43.30 -22.47
C ASN A 268 31.42 42.13 -23.19
N LYS A 269 30.50 41.43 -22.52
CA LYS A 269 29.75 40.29 -23.11
C LYS A 269 28.63 40.74 -24.06
N LEU A 270 27.98 41.85 -23.77
CA LEU A 270 26.96 42.46 -24.61
C LEU A 270 27.55 42.97 -25.93
N GLN A 271 28.71 43.64 -25.87
CA GLN A 271 29.46 44.07 -27.06
C GLN A 271 29.97 42.86 -27.86
N ASP A 272 30.50 41.81 -27.21
CA ASP A 272 30.85 40.49 -27.79
C ASP A 272 29.72 39.92 -28.67
N ILE A 273 28.48 39.98 -28.17
CA ILE A 273 27.27 39.45 -28.83
C ILE A 273 26.84 40.34 -29.99
N ILE A 274 26.78 41.66 -29.76
CA ILE A 274 26.30 42.62 -30.77
C ILE A 274 27.27 42.68 -31.95
N GLU A 275 28.59 42.59 -31.73
CA GLU A 275 29.57 42.52 -32.81
C GLU A 275 29.37 41.29 -33.71
N ILE A 276 29.01 40.13 -33.13
CA ILE A 276 28.71 38.91 -33.88
C ILE A 276 27.43 39.07 -34.71
N ILE A 277 26.36 39.62 -34.12
CA ILE A 277 25.09 39.88 -34.82
C ILE A 277 25.33 40.85 -35.99
N ILE A 278 26.06 41.95 -35.75
CA ILE A 278 26.47 42.94 -36.76
C ILE A 278 27.24 42.26 -37.91
N LYS A 279 28.25 41.44 -37.61
CA LYS A 279 29.02 40.68 -38.63
C LYS A 279 28.16 39.70 -39.44
N MET A 280 27.12 39.12 -38.85
CA MET A 280 26.19 38.21 -39.54
C MET A 280 25.24 38.91 -40.54
N VAL A 281 25.06 40.23 -40.41
CA VAL A 281 24.32 41.10 -41.36
C VAL A 281 25.26 41.73 -42.40
N LEU A 282 26.39 42.29 -41.95
CA LEU A 282 27.17 43.25 -42.73
C LEU A 282 28.13 42.66 -43.78
N GLU A 283 28.29 41.34 -43.88
CA GLU A 283 29.06 40.74 -44.98
C GLU A 283 28.42 40.93 -46.38
N LYS A 284 27.19 41.48 -46.49
CA LYS A 284 26.49 41.67 -47.78
C LYS A 284 25.77 43.01 -47.98
N THR A 285 25.49 43.79 -46.93
CA THR A 285 24.75 45.08 -47.04
C THR A 285 25.57 46.25 -46.52
N HIS A 286 26.12 47.06 -47.44
CA HIS A 286 26.81 48.31 -47.14
C HIS A 286 25.83 49.39 -46.65
N THR A 287 25.41 49.34 -45.38
CA THR A 287 24.35 50.26 -44.86
C THR A 287 24.49 50.65 -43.39
N PHE A 288 25.60 50.30 -42.72
CA PHE A 288 25.87 50.69 -41.33
C PHE A 288 27.25 51.36 -41.17
N HIS A 289 27.48 52.47 -41.87
CA HIS A 289 28.56 53.41 -41.57
C HIS A 289 28.20 54.82 -42.04
N GLU A 290 27.77 55.67 -41.11
CA GLU A 290 28.46 56.91 -40.70
C GLU A 290 27.52 57.80 -39.86
N ASP A 291 27.87 58.05 -38.60
CA ASP A 291 27.62 59.34 -37.93
C ASP A 291 28.65 59.50 -36.80
N ASP A 292 29.22 60.69 -36.65
CA ASP A 292 30.55 60.87 -36.07
C ASP A 292 30.55 61.41 -34.63
N LYS A 293 30.30 60.50 -33.68
CA LYS A 293 30.60 60.72 -32.25
C LYS A 293 31.17 59.45 -31.61
N ARG A 294 32.37 59.59 -31.02
CA ARG A 294 33.01 58.58 -30.17
C ARG A 294 32.43 58.58 -28.74
N GLU A 295 31.15 58.28 -28.61
CA GLU A 295 30.63 57.68 -27.38
C GLU A 295 30.70 56.16 -27.55
N GLN A 296 31.18 55.44 -26.52
CA GLN A 296 31.32 54.00 -26.57
C GLN A 296 29.93 53.35 -26.42
N LYS A 297 29.45 52.74 -27.51
CA LYS A 297 28.08 52.19 -27.60
C LYS A 297 27.90 50.96 -26.71
N PHE A 298 26.68 50.77 -26.21
CA PHE A 298 26.25 49.67 -25.34
C PHE A 298 26.88 49.63 -23.92
N GLU A 299 27.45 50.74 -23.43
CA GLU A 299 28.00 50.81 -22.06
C GLU A 299 26.95 51.13 -20.99
N ARG A 300 25.83 51.79 -21.34
CA ARG A 300 24.85 52.28 -20.37
C ARG A 300 23.82 51.20 -20.03
N VAL A 301 24.28 50.15 -19.33
CA VAL A 301 23.45 48.99 -18.93
C VAL A 301 22.73 49.21 -17.60
N ASN A 302 21.46 48.81 -17.53
CA ASN A 302 20.63 48.70 -16.34
C ASN A 302 20.87 47.36 -15.62
N ILE A 303 21.58 47.38 -14.49
CA ILE A 303 21.85 46.18 -13.70
C ILE A 303 20.76 45.88 -12.66
N ASP A 304 19.92 46.86 -12.30
CA ASP A 304 18.89 46.72 -11.27
C ASP A 304 17.75 45.77 -11.70
N LEU A 305 17.61 45.55 -13.01
CA LEU A 305 16.72 44.52 -13.57
C LEU A 305 17.06 43.10 -13.11
N SER A 306 18.30 42.82 -12.69
CA SER A 306 18.66 41.53 -12.07
C SER A 306 17.84 41.21 -10.81
N GLN A 307 17.36 42.25 -10.11
CA GLN A 307 16.49 42.14 -8.93
C GLN A 307 15.00 42.01 -9.32
N SER A 308 14.64 42.32 -10.58
CA SER A 308 13.28 42.18 -11.08
C SER A 308 12.98 40.72 -11.41
N ARG A 309 12.12 40.11 -10.58
CA ARG A 309 11.77 38.69 -10.69
C ARG A 309 11.23 38.30 -12.07
N SER A 310 10.33 39.09 -12.66
CA SER A 310 9.73 38.78 -13.97
C SER A 310 10.75 38.88 -15.12
N TRP A 311 11.71 39.80 -15.02
CA TRP A 311 12.79 39.92 -15.99
C TRP A 311 13.80 38.77 -15.84
N MET A 312 14.17 38.41 -14.60
CA MET A 312 15.01 37.23 -14.33
C MET A 312 14.35 35.93 -14.79
N GLU A 313 13.02 35.78 -14.64
CA GLU A 313 12.29 34.63 -15.17
C GLU A 313 12.35 34.55 -16.72
N LYS A 314 12.40 35.67 -17.45
CA LYS A 314 12.72 35.69 -18.90
C LYS A 314 14.16 35.26 -19.20
N VAL A 315 15.15 35.74 -18.44
CA VAL A 315 16.58 35.37 -18.61
C VAL A 315 16.82 33.87 -18.37
N VAL A 316 16.32 33.34 -17.25
CA VAL A 316 16.40 31.90 -16.91
C VAL A 316 15.73 31.05 -17.99
N ARG A 317 14.58 31.49 -18.52
CA ARG A 317 13.87 30.78 -19.58
C ARG A 317 14.65 30.75 -20.90
N LEU A 318 15.20 31.89 -21.33
CA LEU A 318 16.01 32.00 -22.55
C LEU A 318 17.27 31.12 -22.46
N HIS A 319 17.92 31.08 -21.28
CA HIS A 319 19.04 30.19 -21.01
C HIS A 319 18.67 28.71 -21.21
N LEU A 320 17.52 28.28 -20.69
CA LEU A 320 17.04 26.91 -20.84
C LEU A 320 16.69 26.57 -22.29
N LEU A 321 16.08 27.48 -23.05
CA LEU A 321 15.80 27.26 -24.48
C LEU A 321 17.07 26.98 -25.30
N LEU A 322 18.17 27.66 -24.98
CA LEU A 322 19.46 27.51 -25.66
C LEU A 322 20.25 26.27 -25.20
N THR A 323 20.19 25.91 -23.91
CA THR A 323 21.12 24.93 -23.31
C THR A 323 20.55 23.54 -23.06
N VAL A 324 19.23 23.36 -23.06
CA VAL A 324 18.60 22.09 -22.68
C VAL A 324 18.78 21.02 -23.75
N LYS A 325 19.57 19.99 -23.41
CA LYS A 325 19.92 18.83 -24.25
C LYS A 325 19.04 17.61 -23.95
N GLU A 326 19.28 16.51 -24.66
CA GLU A 326 18.55 15.24 -24.56
C GLU A 326 18.44 14.65 -23.13
N SER A 327 19.33 15.03 -22.20
CA SER A 327 19.21 14.65 -20.79
C SER A 327 17.85 15.03 -20.17
N ALA A 328 17.23 16.12 -20.64
CA ALA A 328 15.90 16.55 -20.19
C ALA A 328 14.73 15.70 -20.72
N ILE A 329 14.95 14.76 -21.66
CA ILE A 329 13.93 13.81 -22.13
C ILE A 329 13.38 12.95 -20.96
N ASN A 330 14.21 12.74 -19.93
CA ASN A 330 13.91 11.91 -18.78
C ASN A 330 13.45 12.69 -17.53
N VAL A 331 13.05 13.96 -17.67
CA VAL A 331 12.58 14.83 -16.58
C VAL A 331 11.05 14.70 -16.38
N PRO A 332 10.54 14.67 -15.14
CA PRO A 332 11.28 14.56 -13.88
C PRO A 332 11.94 13.19 -13.73
N THR A 333 13.05 13.13 -12.99
CA THR A 333 13.85 11.91 -12.79
C THR A 333 13.26 10.97 -11.75
N ASN A 334 12.73 11.52 -10.65
CA ASN A 334 12.04 10.78 -9.57
C ASN A 334 10.83 10.00 -10.09
N LEU A 335 10.69 8.74 -9.65
CA LEU A 335 9.66 7.82 -10.16
C LEU A 335 8.23 8.17 -9.71
N GLU A 336 8.07 8.75 -8.52
CA GLU A 336 6.76 9.17 -8.00
C GLU A 336 6.27 10.43 -8.74
N ALA A 337 7.16 11.40 -8.99
CA ALA A 337 6.85 12.56 -9.83
C ALA A 337 6.41 12.14 -11.25
N ARG A 338 7.15 11.21 -11.89
CA ARG A 338 6.76 10.62 -13.19
C ARG A 338 5.37 9.99 -13.14
N ARG A 339 5.09 9.18 -12.10
CA ARG A 339 3.80 8.49 -11.92
C ARG A 339 2.66 9.50 -11.78
N ARG A 340 2.79 10.50 -10.91
CA ARG A 340 1.78 11.55 -10.66
C ARG A 340 1.44 12.31 -11.94
N ILE A 341 2.43 12.87 -12.63
CA ILE A 341 2.21 13.62 -13.88
C ILE A 341 1.54 12.73 -14.95
N THR A 342 2.05 11.50 -15.14
CA THR A 342 1.54 10.56 -16.14
C THR A 342 0.08 10.19 -15.87
N PHE A 343 -0.27 9.90 -14.61
CA PHE A 343 -1.65 9.57 -14.20
C PHE A 343 -2.59 10.78 -14.34
N PHE A 344 -2.17 11.97 -13.87
CA PHE A 344 -2.97 13.19 -14.01
C PHE A 344 -3.28 13.47 -15.48
N ALA A 345 -2.27 13.45 -16.36
CA ALA A 345 -2.46 13.63 -17.79
C ALA A 345 -3.40 12.57 -18.40
N ASN A 346 -3.22 11.28 -18.08
CA ASN A 346 -4.13 10.22 -18.55
C ASN A 346 -5.58 10.48 -18.12
N SER A 347 -5.78 10.88 -16.86
CA SER A 347 -7.12 11.00 -16.26
C SER A 347 -8.03 12.02 -16.95
N LEU A 348 -7.47 13.08 -17.55
CA LEU A 348 -8.24 14.10 -18.27
C LEU A 348 -8.97 13.54 -19.51
N PHE A 349 -8.40 12.50 -20.14
CA PHE A 349 -9.00 11.80 -21.27
C PHE A 349 -10.06 10.78 -20.84
N MET A 350 -10.00 10.27 -19.60
CA MET A 350 -10.98 9.34 -19.04
C MET A 350 -12.38 9.99 -18.90
N THR A 351 -13.42 9.17 -18.75
CA THR A 351 -14.81 9.64 -18.62
C THR A 351 -15.09 10.18 -17.21
N MET A 352 -15.32 11.49 -17.11
CA MET A 352 -15.73 12.21 -15.89
C MET A 352 -16.76 13.32 -16.23
N PRO A 353 -17.49 13.90 -15.25
CA PRO A 353 -18.29 15.12 -15.45
C PRO A 353 -17.40 16.33 -15.80
N SER A 354 -18.00 17.40 -16.33
CA SER A 354 -17.36 18.73 -16.33
C SER A 354 -17.47 19.37 -14.95
N ALA A 355 -16.46 20.14 -14.54
CA ALA A 355 -16.43 20.77 -13.23
C ALA A 355 -17.49 21.88 -13.10
N PRO A 356 -18.18 22.00 -11.94
CA PRO A 356 -19.00 23.16 -11.59
C PRO A 356 -18.15 24.31 -11.01
N LYS A 357 -18.72 25.53 -11.01
CA LYS A 357 -18.15 26.68 -10.26
C LYS A 357 -18.15 26.42 -8.76
N VAL A 358 -17.21 26.98 -7.99
CA VAL A 358 -17.01 26.66 -6.55
C VAL A 358 -18.29 26.80 -5.75
N ARG A 359 -19.01 27.90 -5.97
CA ARG A 359 -20.26 28.21 -5.27
C ARG A 359 -21.34 27.11 -5.41
N ASN A 360 -21.26 26.26 -6.43
CA ASN A 360 -22.20 25.16 -6.69
C ASN A 360 -21.75 23.79 -6.10
N MET A 361 -20.50 23.61 -5.63
CA MET A 361 -20.00 22.30 -5.16
C MET A 361 -20.45 21.89 -3.74
N ILE A 362 -20.07 20.68 -3.30
CA ILE A 362 -20.41 20.07 -1.99
C ILE A 362 -19.15 19.95 -1.06
N SER A 363 -19.30 19.69 0.24
CA SER A 363 -18.26 19.86 1.32
C SER A 363 -17.98 18.63 2.22
N PHE A 364 -16.76 18.49 2.81
CA PHE A 364 -16.24 17.32 3.59
C PHE A 364 -14.98 17.66 4.49
N ARG A 365 -14.42 16.78 5.40
CA ARG A 365 -13.50 17.13 6.57
C ARG A 365 -12.64 16.00 7.33
N GLU A 366 -11.35 16.19 7.83
CA GLU A 366 -10.43 15.15 8.49
C GLU A 366 -9.12 15.53 9.43
N PRO A 367 -8.06 14.66 9.78
CA PRO A 367 -7.00 14.77 10.91
C PRO A 367 -5.40 14.59 10.85
N VAL A 368 -4.57 15.06 11.87
CA VAL A 368 -3.01 15.13 12.12
C VAL A 368 -2.39 14.48 13.44
N LEU A 369 -1.08 14.12 13.78
CA LEU A 369 0.37 14.18 13.29
C LEU A 369 1.28 12.86 13.55
N TYR A 370 2.49 12.99 14.18
CA TYR A 370 3.63 12.08 14.59
C TYR A 370 4.56 12.88 15.57
N SER A 371 5.59 12.31 16.24
CA SER A 371 6.45 13.04 17.22
C SER A 371 7.97 13.08 16.93
N THR A 372 8.74 13.82 17.74
CA THR A 372 10.21 14.03 17.57
C THR A 372 11.07 12.89 18.12
N GLU A 373 10.69 12.30 19.25
CA GLU A 373 11.49 11.29 19.97
C GLU A 373 11.55 9.97 19.18
N GLU A 374 10.45 9.64 18.50
CA GLU A 374 10.31 8.50 17.58
C GLU A 374 11.26 8.56 16.36
N LEU A 375 11.87 9.72 16.09
CA LEU A 375 12.80 9.90 14.96
C LEU A 375 14.26 9.63 15.33
N LYS A 376 14.63 9.92 16.59
CA LYS A 376 16.01 9.83 17.10
C LYS A 376 16.29 8.51 17.84
N LYS A 377 15.26 7.68 18.05
CA LYS A 377 15.38 6.35 18.65
C LYS A 377 16.06 5.37 17.69
N GLU A 378 17.27 4.94 18.02
CA GLU A 378 17.95 3.81 17.37
C GLU A 378 17.15 2.51 17.61
N ASN A 379 17.07 1.62 16.61
CA ASN A 379 16.45 0.30 16.73
C ASN A 379 17.43 -0.74 17.34
N GLU A 380 17.04 -2.02 17.42
CA GLU A 380 17.90 -3.13 17.90
C GLU A 380 19.15 -3.40 17.02
N ASP A 381 19.32 -2.66 15.91
CA ASP A 381 20.42 -2.78 14.94
C ASP A 381 21.14 -1.42 14.72
N GLY A 382 20.88 -0.40 15.55
CA GLY A 382 21.51 0.93 15.51
C GLY A 382 20.92 1.95 14.51
N ILE A 383 19.88 1.58 13.77
CA ILE A 383 19.27 2.39 12.70
C ILE A 383 18.19 3.33 13.26
N THR A 384 18.19 4.59 12.83
CA THR A 384 17.11 5.57 13.11
C THR A 384 16.14 5.70 11.94
N THR A 385 14.90 6.14 12.23
CA THR A 385 13.86 6.41 11.23
C THR A 385 14.30 7.41 10.15
N LEU A 386 15.13 8.39 10.53
CA LEU A 386 15.70 9.37 9.60
C LEU A 386 16.71 8.74 8.63
N PHE A 387 17.70 8.01 9.14
CA PHE A 387 18.73 7.34 8.33
C PHE A 387 18.13 6.32 7.34
N TYR A 388 17.08 5.62 7.78
CA TYR A 388 16.33 4.72 6.91
C TYR A 388 15.71 5.46 5.71
N LEU A 389 15.01 6.57 5.96
CA LEU A 389 14.30 7.30 4.89
C LEU A 389 15.26 8.03 3.96
N GLN A 390 16.37 8.55 4.47
CA GLN A 390 17.49 9.04 3.65
C GLN A 390 18.05 7.96 2.73
N SER A 391 18.12 6.71 3.20
CA SER A 391 18.61 5.58 2.40
C SER A 391 17.63 5.16 1.29
N ILE A 392 16.31 5.25 1.52
CA ILE A 392 15.28 4.85 0.53
C ILE A 392 14.91 5.97 -0.44
N TYR A 393 14.98 7.24 -0.03
CA TYR A 393 14.65 8.41 -0.85
C TYR A 393 15.85 9.37 -1.01
N PRO A 394 17.00 8.91 -1.55
CA PRO A 394 18.24 9.71 -1.58
C PRO A 394 18.18 10.90 -2.56
N ASP A 395 17.38 10.79 -3.63
CA ASP A 395 17.07 11.86 -4.55
C ASP A 395 16.20 12.94 -3.88
N GLU A 396 15.15 12.53 -3.16
CA GLU A 396 14.27 13.46 -2.45
C GLU A 396 14.97 14.12 -1.24
N TRP A 397 15.91 13.44 -0.60
CA TRP A 397 16.75 14.05 0.44
C TRP A 397 17.67 15.13 -0.15
N LYS A 398 18.28 14.87 -1.32
CA LYS A 398 19.10 15.87 -2.02
C LYS A 398 18.28 17.10 -2.43
N ASN A 399 17.07 16.90 -2.95
CA ASN A 399 16.14 17.98 -3.30
C ASN A 399 15.71 18.77 -2.04
N TYR A 400 15.57 18.12 -0.89
CA TYR A 400 15.30 18.79 0.39
C TYR A 400 16.50 19.61 0.88
N GLU A 401 17.71 19.07 0.82
CA GLU A 401 18.94 19.79 1.18
C GLU A 401 19.15 21.03 0.32
N GLU A 402 18.90 20.92 -0.99
CA GLU A 402 18.87 22.07 -1.93
C GLU A 402 17.86 23.15 -1.47
N ARG A 403 16.67 22.76 -1.01
CA ARG A 403 15.60 23.70 -0.61
C ARG A 403 15.87 24.45 0.70
N ILE A 404 16.48 23.78 1.69
CA ILE A 404 16.77 24.41 2.99
C ILE A 404 18.06 25.25 2.97
N GLN A 405 18.93 25.03 1.98
CA GLN A 405 20.17 25.79 1.78
C GLN A 405 19.96 27.03 0.90
N ASP A 406 18.85 27.14 0.15
CA ASP A 406 18.53 28.33 -0.64
C ASP A 406 18.31 29.57 0.26
N PRO A 407 19.20 30.58 0.23
CA PRO A 407 19.05 31.79 1.04
C PRO A 407 17.81 32.60 0.66
N LYS A 408 17.34 32.49 -0.59
CA LYS A 408 16.19 33.25 -1.15
C LYS A 408 14.85 32.75 -0.61
N LEU A 409 14.84 31.62 0.13
CA LEU A 409 13.66 31.06 0.80
C LEU A 409 13.64 31.26 2.34
N GLY A 410 14.68 31.87 2.94
CA GLY A 410 14.67 32.29 4.34
C GLY A 410 14.63 31.15 5.38
N TYR A 411 14.99 29.92 5.02
CA TYR A 411 15.01 28.77 5.95
C TYR A 411 16.13 28.83 7.00
N ALA A 412 17.18 29.63 6.77
CA ALA A 412 18.37 29.73 7.64
C ALA A 412 18.09 30.04 9.12
N ASN A 413 16.97 30.70 9.43
CA ASN A 413 16.57 31.09 10.79
C ASN A 413 15.59 30.10 11.48
N LYS A 414 15.35 28.92 10.90
CA LYS A 414 14.41 27.90 11.45
C LYS A 414 15.17 26.70 12.01
N ASP A 415 14.59 26.02 13.00
CA ASP A 415 15.17 24.79 13.56
C ASP A 415 15.21 23.66 12.51
N ARG A 416 16.42 23.30 12.08
CA ARG A 416 16.66 22.18 11.16
C ARG A 416 16.14 20.86 11.74
N SER A 417 16.19 20.65 13.06
CA SER A 417 15.62 19.46 13.69
C SER A 417 14.09 19.39 13.63
N GLU A 418 13.39 20.52 13.39
CA GLU A 418 11.96 20.51 13.09
C GLU A 418 11.68 20.32 11.58
N LEU A 419 12.49 20.93 10.71
CA LEU A 419 12.37 20.74 9.25
C LEU A 419 12.60 19.26 8.87
N ASP A 420 13.65 18.62 9.41
CA ASP A 420 13.95 17.21 9.21
C ASP A 420 12.80 16.32 9.74
N ARG A 421 12.19 16.72 10.87
CA ARG A 421 11.02 16.06 11.47
C ARG A 421 9.80 16.12 10.57
N GLN A 422 9.55 17.27 9.93
CA GLN A 422 8.46 17.41 8.97
C GLN A 422 8.72 16.60 7.69
N TRP A 423 9.95 16.63 7.14
CA TRP A 423 10.34 15.86 5.95
C TRP A 423 10.15 14.35 6.14
N VAL A 424 10.55 13.81 7.30
CA VAL A 424 10.28 12.41 7.68
C VAL A 424 8.78 12.16 7.86
N SER A 425 8.07 13.06 8.55
CA SER A 425 6.64 12.89 8.81
C SER A 425 5.83 12.80 7.51
N TYR A 426 6.15 13.57 6.48
CA TYR A 426 5.44 13.46 5.19
C TYR A 426 5.77 12.18 4.39
N ARG A 427 6.76 11.38 4.82
CA ARG A 427 7.14 10.11 4.18
C ARG A 427 6.68 8.88 4.97
N GLY A 428 6.54 8.98 6.29
CA GLY A 428 5.92 7.94 7.13
C GLY A 428 4.41 7.76 6.89
N GLN A 429 3.81 6.79 7.59
CA GLN A 429 2.35 6.62 7.65
C GLN A 429 1.73 7.56 8.69
N THR A 430 1.96 8.85 8.51
CA THR A 430 1.58 9.86 9.50
C THR A 430 0.22 10.44 9.20
N LEU A 431 -0.47 10.73 10.29
CA LEU A 431 -1.66 11.55 10.31
C LEU A 431 -1.32 12.97 9.75
N ALA A 432 -0.05 13.44 9.83
CA ALA A 432 0.38 14.70 9.19
C ALA A 432 0.39 14.68 7.66
N ARG A 433 0.83 13.57 7.07
CA ARG A 433 0.81 13.32 5.64
C ARG A 433 -0.64 13.38 5.13
N THR A 434 -1.55 12.72 5.84
CA THR A 434 -3.01 12.81 5.60
C THR A 434 -3.48 14.26 5.53
N VAL A 435 -3.16 15.11 6.50
CA VAL A 435 -3.63 16.51 6.50
C VAL A 435 -3.03 17.34 5.40
N ARG A 436 -1.72 17.28 5.18
CA ARG A 436 -1.10 18.00 4.08
C ARG A 436 -1.80 17.63 2.75
N GLY A 437 -1.98 16.32 2.51
CA GLY A 437 -2.65 15.82 1.31
C GLY A 437 -4.11 16.24 1.17
N MET A 438 -4.89 16.22 2.25
CA MET A 438 -6.31 16.59 2.21
C MET A 438 -6.54 18.11 2.29
N MET A 439 -5.64 18.88 2.91
CA MET A 439 -5.68 20.35 2.90
C MET A 439 -5.38 20.92 1.51
N TYR A 440 -4.74 20.15 0.62
CA TYR A 440 -4.71 20.47 -0.81
C TYR A 440 -6.10 20.65 -1.41
N TYR A 441 -7.18 20.05 -0.89
CA TYR A 441 -8.53 20.38 -1.32
C TYR A 441 -8.87 21.86 -1.02
N ARG A 442 -8.49 22.41 0.13
CA ARG A 442 -8.67 23.84 0.40
C ARG A 442 -7.86 24.71 -0.57
N GLU A 443 -6.59 24.37 -0.75
CA GLU A 443 -5.64 25.16 -1.56
C GLU A 443 -6.04 25.16 -3.05
N THR A 444 -6.41 23.99 -3.59
CA THR A 444 -6.90 23.87 -4.97
C THR A 444 -8.26 24.54 -5.17
N LEU A 445 -9.14 24.55 -4.17
CA LEU A 445 -10.38 25.32 -4.23
C LEU A 445 -10.16 26.83 -4.17
N GLU A 446 -9.16 27.33 -3.44
CA GLU A 446 -8.75 28.75 -3.45
C GLU A 446 -8.25 29.17 -4.85
N LEU A 447 -7.42 28.36 -5.49
CA LEU A 447 -6.95 28.61 -6.87
C LEU A 447 -8.08 28.52 -7.90
N GLN A 448 -8.94 27.51 -7.80
CA GLN A 448 -10.09 27.37 -8.70
C GLN A 448 -11.20 28.41 -8.40
N CYS A 449 -11.27 28.99 -7.19
CA CYS A 449 -12.06 30.19 -6.90
C CYS A 449 -11.52 31.37 -7.70
N PHE A 450 -10.21 31.62 -7.64
CA PHE A 450 -9.57 32.68 -8.42
C PHE A 450 -9.89 32.52 -9.92
N LEU A 451 -9.73 31.32 -10.49
CA LEU A 451 -10.06 31.05 -11.90
C LEU A 451 -11.56 31.15 -12.26
N ASP A 452 -12.46 31.04 -11.28
CA ASP A 452 -13.91 31.17 -11.49
C ASP A 452 -14.40 32.63 -11.56
N PHE A 453 -13.57 33.59 -11.12
CA PHE A 453 -13.95 34.99 -10.90
C PHE A 453 -12.92 36.04 -11.39
N ALA A 454 -11.68 35.64 -11.71
CA ALA A 454 -10.65 36.49 -12.28
C ALA A 454 -11.01 36.96 -13.71
N ASP A 455 -10.55 38.16 -14.08
CA ASP A 455 -10.58 38.65 -15.47
C ASP A 455 -9.36 38.13 -16.26
N ASP A 456 -9.37 38.31 -17.58
CA ASP A 456 -8.29 37.80 -18.42
C ASP A 456 -6.93 38.46 -18.08
N ASN A 457 -6.91 39.72 -17.66
CA ASN A 457 -5.68 40.40 -17.20
C ASN A 457 -5.10 39.74 -15.95
N ALA A 458 -5.94 39.41 -14.96
CA ALA A 458 -5.54 38.64 -13.78
C ALA A 458 -5.04 37.23 -14.13
N ILE A 459 -5.64 36.59 -15.14
CA ILE A 459 -5.25 35.26 -15.61
C ILE A 459 -3.89 35.28 -16.34
N PHE A 460 -3.55 36.35 -17.06
CA PHE A 460 -2.21 36.53 -17.62
C PHE A 460 -1.19 37.01 -16.56
N GLY A 461 -1.62 37.76 -15.54
CA GLY A 461 -0.77 38.33 -14.49
C GLY A 461 -0.18 37.33 -13.47
N GLY A 462 -0.71 36.10 -13.38
CA GLY A 462 -0.14 35.03 -12.54
C GLY A 462 -0.59 35.03 -11.09
N TYR A 463 -1.21 33.94 -10.64
CA TYR A 463 -1.79 33.79 -9.28
C TYR A 463 -0.84 34.12 -8.12
N ARG A 464 0.47 33.88 -8.29
CA ARG A 464 1.53 34.22 -7.30
C ARG A 464 2.32 35.51 -7.59
N ALA A 465 2.10 36.17 -8.72
CA ALA A 465 2.89 37.32 -9.18
C ALA A 465 2.14 38.66 -9.10
N ILE A 466 0.81 38.62 -9.00
CA ILE A 466 -0.06 39.77 -8.72
C ILE A 466 0.31 40.42 -7.37
N ASP A 467 0.47 41.75 -7.36
CA ASP A 467 0.74 42.50 -6.14
C ASP A 467 -0.50 42.57 -5.22
N ILE A 468 -0.32 42.11 -3.97
CA ILE A 468 -1.31 42.13 -2.88
C ILE A 468 -1.71 43.57 -2.50
N ASN A 469 -0.95 44.58 -2.90
CA ASN A 469 -1.30 45.99 -2.73
C ASN A 469 -2.48 46.44 -3.63
N HIS A 470 -2.76 45.76 -4.75
CA HIS A 470 -3.88 46.12 -5.62
C HIS A 470 -5.22 45.64 -5.02
N ARG A 471 -6.09 46.60 -4.69
CA ARG A 471 -7.27 46.41 -3.83
C ARG A 471 -8.23 45.32 -4.31
N ASP A 472 -8.50 45.28 -5.60
CA ASP A 472 -9.49 44.38 -6.20
C ASP A 472 -9.03 42.92 -6.15
N TYR A 473 -7.73 42.67 -6.36
CA TYR A 473 -7.12 41.34 -6.25
C TYR A 473 -7.06 40.83 -4.82
N ARG A 474 -6.81 41.72 -3.84
CA ARG A 474 -6.93 41.37 -2.42
C ARG A 474 -8.38 40.95 -2.08
N THR A 475 -9.36 41.71 -2.57
CA THR A 475 -10.79 41.42 -2.40
C THR A 475 -11.17 40.09 -3.06
N LEU A 476 -10.68 39.82 -4.28
CA LEU A 476 -10.87 38.55 -5.00
C LEU A 476 -10.29 37.36 -4.22
N LYS A 477 -9.10 37.52 -3.62
CA LYS A 477 -8.47 36.48 -2.80
C LYS A 477 -9.21 36.22 -1.49
N GLU A 478 -9.66 37.28 -0.79
CA GLU A 478 -10.48 37.15 0.43
C GLU A 478 -11.80 36.42 0.13
N GLN A 479 -12.45 36.73 -1.00
CA GLN A 479 -13.64 36.01 -1.46
C GLN A 479 -13.33 34.54 -1.83
N ALA A 480 -12.20 34.29 -2.49
CA ALA A 480 -11.75 32.94 -2.84
C ALA A 480 -11.54 32.07 -1.60
N GLN A 481 -10.90 32.63 -0.56
CA GLN A 481 -10.67 31.97 0.72
C GLN A 481 -11.98 31.71 1.48
N ALA A 482 -12.86 32.71 1.58
CA ALA A 482 -14.15 32.55 2.24
C ALA A 482 -15.03 31.48 1.56
N LEU A 483 -15.02 31.41 0.22
CA LEU A 483 -15.72 30.35 -0.52
C LEU A 483 -15.07 28.97 -0.32
N ALA A 484 -13.74 28.88 -0.28
CA ALA A 484 -13.04 27.62 0.00
C ALA A 484 -13.36 27.11 1.42
N ASP A 485 -13.41 27.98 2.43
CA ASP A 485 -13.70 27.63 3.83
C ASP A 485 -15.20 27.37 4.11
N LEU A 486 -16.09 27.86 3.23
CA LEU A 486 -17.50 27.44 3.19
C LEU A 486 -17.69 26.09 2.49
N LYS A 487 -16.89 25.80 1.45
CA LYS A 487 -17.02 24.59 0.61
C LYS A 487 -16.14 23.42 1.04
N PHE A 488 -15.16 23.63 1.90
CA PHE A 488 -14.35 22.61 2.54
C PHE A 488 -14.01 23.05 3.97
N THR A 489 -13.78 22.09 4.85
CA THR A 489 -13.23 22.34 6.20
C THR A 489 -12.58 21.04 6.63
N TYR A 490 -12.10 20.90 7.86
CA TYR A 490 -11.33 19.71 8.21
C TYR A 490 -11.50 19.38 9.72
N VAL A 491 -11.83 18.13 10.09
CA VAL A 491 -12.31 17.73 11.44
C VAL A 491 -11.67 16.39 11.85
N VAL A 492 -10.84 16.45 12.88
CA VAL A 492 -10.18 15.29 13.47
C VAL A 492 -11.14 14.55 14.39
N SER A 493 -11.01 13.24 14.48
CA SER A 493 -11.43 12.50 15.68
C SER A 493 -10.21 11.97 16.41
N CYS A 494 -9.90 12.55 17.57
CA CYS A 494 -8.81 12.11 18.44
C CYS A 494 -9.31 12.06 19.88
N GLN A 495 -9.93 10.94 20.27
CA GLN A 495 -10.49 10.73 21.61
C GLN A 495 -9.52 11.10 22.75
N LEU A 496 -8.22 10.83 22.57
CA LEU A 496 -7.18 11.03 23.59
C LEU A 496 -6.69 12.48 23.73
N TYR A 497 -6.97 13.39 22.79
CA TYR A 497 -6.41 14.76 22.81
C TYR A 497 -6.73 15.51 24.11
N GLY A 498 -7.95 15.35 24.64
CA GLY A 498 -8.36 15.95 25.92
C GLY A 498 -7.68 15.36 27.16
N ALA A 499 -7.20 14.11 27.09
CA ALA A 499 -6.38 13.51 28.13
C ALA A 499 -4.92 13.95 28.00
N GLN A 500 -4.37 13.94 26.78
CA GLN A 500 -3.01 14.38 26.45
C GLN A 500 -2.77 15.84 26.86
N LYS A 501 -3.73 16.74 26.59
CA LYS A 501 -3.73 18.14 27.04
C LYS A 501 -3.66 18.30 28.58
N LYS A 502 -4.24 17.37 29.34
CA LYS A 502 -4.24 17.38 30.82
C LYS A 502 -3.06 16.61 31.43
N SER A 503 -2.39 15.75 30.66
CA SER A 503 -1.37 14.84 31.15
C SER A 503 -0.17 15.58 31.75
N SER A 504 0.48 14.96 32.72
CA SER A 504 1.81 15.37 33.22
C SER A 504 2.95 14.74 32.44
N ASP A 505 2.68 13.70 31.66
CA ASP A 505 3.69 12.96 30.90
C ASP A 505 4.24 13.77 29.71
N ALA A 506 5.52 13.56 29.40
CA ALA A 506 6.23 14.30 28.36
C ALA A 506 5.83 13.85 26.94
N GLN A 507 5.58 12.56 26.72
CA GLN A 507 5.18 12.01 25.43
C GLN A 507 3.75 12.42 25.09
N ASP A 508 2.82 12.33 26.05
CA ASP A 508 1.45 12.84 25.91
C ASP A 508 1.43 14.34 25.58
N ARG A 509 2.20 15.16 26.30
CA ARG A 509 2.32 16.60 26.05
C ARG A 509 2.91 16.89 24.67
N SER A 510 3.91 16.12 24.25
CA SER A 510 4.46 16.18 22.89
C SER A 510 3.35 15.92 21.86
N CYS A 511 2.57 14.85 22.01
CA CYS A 511 1.42 14.57 21.13
C CYS A 511 0.40 15.72 21.09
N TYR A 512 0.04 16.32 22.23
CA TYR A 512 -0.85 17.48 22.29
C TYR A 512 -0.28 18.70 21.54
N VAL A 513 0.99 19.09 21.80
CA VAL A 513 1.65 20.23 21.14
C VAL A 513 1.77 19.99 19.64
N ASN A 514 2.12 18.78 19.23
CA ASN A 514 2.20 18.38 17.83
C ASN A 514 0.85 18.59 17.13
N ILE A 515 -0.25 18.08 17.69
CA ILE A 515 -1.61 18.27 17.13
C ILE A 515 -2.02 19.75 17.12
N LEU A 516 -1.70 20.52 18.16
CA LEU A 516 -1.96 21.96 18.24
C LEU A 516 -1.25 22.74 17.12
N ASN A 517 0.05 22.51 16.92
CA ASN A 517 0.85 23.25 15.92
C ASN A 517 0.26 23.17 14.50
N LEU A 518 -0.53 22.14 14.20
CA LEU A 518 -1.13 21.97 12.87
C LEU A 518 -2.52 22.57 12.77
N MET A 519 -3.21 22.77 13.89
CA MET A 519 -4.38 23.65 13.93
C MET A 519 -3.98 25.11 13.75
N LEU A 520 -2.74 25.47 14.14
CA LEU A 520 -2.13 26.76 13.82
C LEU A 520 -1.64 26.82 12.36
N THR A 521 -1.05 25.74 11.84
CA THR A 521 -0.59 25.66 10.43
C THR A 521 -1.74 25.67 9.42
N TYR A 522 -2.87 25.03 9.75
CA TYR A 522 -4.03 24.88 8.87
C TYR A 522 -5.30 25.46 9.54
N PRO A 523 -5.61 26.76 9.36
CA PRO A 523 -6.71 27.44 10.07
C PRO A 523 -8.12 26.88 9.86
N SER A 524 -8.32 25.93 8.95
CA SER A 524 -9.60 25.20 8.74
C SER A 524 -9.62 23.77 9.28
N LEU A 525 -8.53 23.31 9.90
CA LEU A 525 -8.48 22.12 10.76
C LEU A 525 -9.17 22.37 12.10
N ARG A 526 -9.96 21.39 12.54
CA ARG A 526 -10.68 21.36 13.81
C ARG A 526 -10.38 20.02 14.49
N VAL A 527 -10.26 19.96 15.82
CA VAL A 527 -10.12 18.68 16.54
C VAL A 527 -11.38 18.36 17.33
N ALA A 528 -12.01 17.22 17.05
CA ALA A 528 -13.02 16.63 17.92
C ALA A 528 -12.38 15.59 18.84
N TYR A 529 -12.68 15.66 20.14
CA TYR A 529 -12.15 14.75 21.15
C TYR A 529 -13.20 14.42 22.22
N ILE A 530 -12.84 13.53 23.16
CA ILE A 530 -13.68 13.17 24.30
C ILE A 530 -13.08 13.77 25.58
N ASP A 531 -13.89 14.57 26.29
CA ASP A 531 -13.54 15.15 27.59
C ASP A 531 -14.29 14.41 28.70
N GLU A 532 -13.56 13.69 29.56
CA GLU A 532 -14.10 13.11 30.79
C GLU A 532 -14.01 14.13 31.94
N ARG A 533 -15.12 14.29 32.67
CA ARG A 533 -15.26 15.12 33.86
C ARG A 533 -16.03 14.37 34.94
N GLU A 534 -15.85 14.76 36.19
CA GLU A 534 -16.68 14.30 37.30
C GLU A 534 -17.65 15.42 37.69
N GLU A 535 -18.94 15.12 37.69
CA GLU A 535 -20.03 16.05 38.02
C GLU A 535 -20.82 15.51 39.22
N THR A 536 -21.22 16.37 40.15
CA THR A 536 -21.98 15.95 41.33
C THR A 536 -23.48 15.89 41.00
N VAL A 537 -23.97 14.71 40.63
CA VAL A 537 -25.38 14.44 40.35
C VAL A 537 -26.02 13.81 41.58
N ASN A 538 -27.11 14.40 42.08
CA ASN A 538 -27.85 13.91 43.27
C ASN A 538 -26.96 13.60 44.50
N GLY A 539 -25.90 14.40 44.71
CA GLY A 539 -24.95 14.23 45.82
C GLY A 539 -23.90 13.13 45.62
N LYS A 540 -23.83 12.47 44.46
CA LYS A 540 -22.78 11.52 44.09
C LYS A 540 -21.91 12.10 42.98
N ALA A 541 -20.61 11.80 42.99
CA ALA A 541 -19.74 12.07 41.85
C ALA A 541 -20.00 11.03 40.76
N GLU A 542 -20.47 11.48 39.59
CA GLU A 542 -20.69 10.65 38.42
C GLU A 542 -19.77 11.11 37.27
N LYS A 543 -19.21 10.16 36.52
CA LYS A 543 -18.33 10.45 35.39
C LYS A 543 -19.17 10.80 34.16
N VAL A 544 -19.01 12.02 33.69
CA VAL A 544 -19.73 12.60 32.55
C VAL A 544 -18.77 12.76 31.38
N TYR A 545 -19.26 12.36 30.21
CA TYR A 545 -18.53 12.38 28.95
C TYR A 545 -19.06 13.47 28.04
N TYR A 546 -18.15 14.24 27.45
CA TYR A 546 -18.48 15.26 26.45
C TYR A 546 -17.73 14.97 25.15
N SER A 547 -18.39 15.16 24.01
CA SER A 547 -17.67 15.38 22.75
C SER A 547 -17.44 16.88 22.57
N VAL A 548 -16.20 17.25 22.27
CA VAL A 548 -15.74 18.65 22.26
C VAL A 548 -15.03 18.92 20.94
N LEU A 549 -15.33 20.06 20.31
CA LEU A 549 -14.68 20.52 19.08
C LEU A 549 -13.85 21.77 19.34
N VAL A 550 -12.57 21.76 18.96
CA VAL A 550 -11.65 22.91 19.02
C VAL A 550 -11.13 23.34 17.64
N LYS A 551 -10.58 24.55 17.56
CA LYS A 551 -9.74 25.05 16.45
C LYS A 551 -8.41 25.61 16.97
N GLY A 552 -7.49 25.95 16.08
CA GLY A 552 -6.39 26.86 16.39
C GLY A 552 -6.91 28.29 16.58
N GLY A 553 -6.44 28.94 17.64
CA GLY A 553 -6.39 30.39 17.76
C GLY A 553 -5.05 30.93 17.26
N GLU A 554 -4.56 32.02 17.85
CA GLU A 554 -3.21 32.54 17.53
C GLU A 554 -2.07 31.66 18.08
N LYS A 555 -2.27 31.05 19.27
CA LYS A 555 -1.21 30.34 20.02
C LYS A 555 -1.68 29.10 20.78
N LEU A 556 -2.99 28.87 20.90
CA LEU A 556 -3.62 27.82 21.72
C LEU A 556 -4.84 27.25 20.98
N ASP A 557 -5.39 26.14 21.48
CA ASP A 557 -6.66 25.60 21.01
C ASP A 557 -7.86 26.32 21.65
N GLU A 558 -8.84 26.68 20.82
CA GLU A 558 -10.08 27.35 21.23
C GLU A 558 -11.28 26.41 21.08
N GLU A 559 -12.07 26.26 22.15
CA GLU A 559 -13.29 25.45 22.16
C GLU A 559 -14.44 26.15 21.42
N ILE A 560 -15.07 25.44 20.47
CA ILE A 560 -16.18 25.94 19.65
C ILE A 560 -17.51 25.34 20.10
N TYR A 561 -17.52 24.03 20.38
CA TYR A 561 -18.72 23.28 20.76
C TYR A 561 -18.39 22.21 21.78
N ARG A 562 -19.33 21.98 22.70
CA ARG A 562 -19.31 20.93 23.72
C ARG A 562 -20.69 20.30 23.82
N ILE A 563 -20.75 18.98 23.67
CA ILE A 563 -22.00 18.21 23.62
C ILE A 563 -21.91 17.06 24.63
N LYS A 564 -22.82 17.01 25.61
CA LYS A 564 -22.88 15.94 26.62
C LYS A 564 -23.31 14.64 25.96
N LEU A 565 -22.59 13.56 26.23
CA LEU A 565 -22.83 12.22 25.69
C LEU A 565 -23.65 11.37 26.67
N PRO A 566 -24.41 10.38 26.19
CA PRO A 566 -25.25 9.54 27.05
C PRO A 566 -24.48 8.51 27.90
N GLY A 567 -23.16 8.39 27.70
CA GLY A 567 -22.28 7.44 28.38
C GLY A 567 -20.89 7.43 27.76
N ARG A 568 -20.07 6.45 28.13
CA ARG A 568 -18.70 6.30 27.64
C ARG A 568 -18.71 5.66 26.23
N PRO A 569 -18.18 6.33 25.17
CA PRO A 569 -18.26 5.82 23.79
C PRO A 569 -17.72 4.39 23.60
N THR A 570 -16.58 4.09 24.24
CA THR A 570 -15.87 2.79 24.14
C THR A 570 -16.63 1.59 24.74
N GLU A 571 -17.85 1.77 25.23
CA GLU A 571 -18.74 0.70 25.67
C GLU A 571 -19.69 0.24 24.55
N ILE A 572 -20.01 1.11 23.59
CA ILE A 572 -20.94 0.86 22.48
C ILE A 572 -20.20 0.20 21.29
N GLY A 573 -19.06 0.77 20.90
CA GLY A 573 -18.29 0.35 19.73
C GLY A 573 -16.79 0.23 19.99
N GLU A 574 -16.08 -0.30 18.99
CA GLU A 574 -14.62 -0.25 18.90
C GLU A 574 -14.14 1.15 18.47
N GLY A 575 -12.83 1.41 18.53
CA GLY A 575 -12.28 2.76 18.40
C GLY A 575 -12.63 3.53 17.11
N LYS A 576 -12.58 2.93 15.92
CA LYS A 576 -12.88 3.62 14.65
C LYS A 576 -14.36 4.04 14.51
N PRO A 577 -15.37 3.17 14.69
CA PRO A 577 -16.76 3.59 14.57
C PRO A 577 -17.16 4.61 15.65
N GLU A 578 -16.61 4.52 16.87
CA GLU A 578 -16.88 5.53 17.90
C GLU A 578 -16.22 6.89 17.63
N ASN A 579 -15.01 6.92 17.06
CA ASN A 579 -14.40 8.14 16.53
C ASN A 579 -15.33 8.82 15.51
N GLN A 580 -15.79 8.06 14.51
CA GLN A 580 -16.73 8.58 13.51
C GLN A 580 -18.04 9.07 14.15
N ASN A 581 -18.66 8.28 15.04
CA ASN A 581 -19.94 8.61 15.69
C ASN A 581 -19.89 9.90 16.51
N HIS A 582 -18.84 10.12 17.31
CA HIS A 582 -18.77 11.34 18.12
C HIS A 582 -18.32 12.57 17.32
N ALA A 583 -17.56 12.40 16.24
CA ALA A 583 -17.10 13.51 15.41
C ALA A 583 -18.14 13.96 14.36
N ILE A 584 -18.99 13.06 13.86
CA ILE A 584 -19.90 13.35 12.74
C ILE A 584 -20.88 14.51 13.03
N ILE A 585 -21.26 14.72 14.30
CA ILE A 585 -22.11 15.84 14.74
C ILE A 585 -21.50 17.23 14.48
N PHE A 586 -20.17 17.30 14.30
CA PHE A 586 -19.43 18.52 13.96
C PHE A 586 -19.18 18.70 12.46
N THR A 587 -19.56 17.72 11.62
CA THR A 587 -19.48 17.84 10.15
C THR A 587 -20.57 18.76 9.60
N ARG A 588 -20.31 19.42 8.47
CA ARG A 588 -21.24 20.31 7.75
C ARG A 588 -21.03 20.10 6.24
N GLY A 589 -22.06 20.36 5.43
CA GLY A 589 -22.11 20.00 4.01
C GLY A 589 -23.16 18.92 3.71
N GLU A 590 -23.37 18.63 2.42
CA GLU A 590 -24.31 17.60 1.94
C GLU A 590 -23.60 16.29 1.61
N ALA A 591 -22.27 16.32 1.48
CA ALA A 591 -21.40 15.17 1.34
C ALA A 591 -20.60 14.92 2.63
N LEU A 592 -19.93 13.77 2.70
CA LEU A 592 -18.96 13.44 3.75
C LEU A 592 -17.98 12.39 3.21
N GLN A 593 -16.69 12.70 3.16
CA GLN A 593 -15.64 11.70 2.93
C GLN A 593 -15.29 11.00 4.26
N THR A 594 -14.69 9.81 4.18
CA THR A 594 -14.10 9.12 5.34
C THR A 594 -12.71 8.60 5.01
N ILE A 595 -11.70 9.09 5.71
CA ILE A 595 -10.28 8.81 5.50
C ILE A 595 -9.66 8.15 6.75
N ASP A 596 -8.86 7.10 6.54
CA ASP A 596 -8.04 6.46 7.57
C ASP A 596 -6.70 7.22 7.74
N MET A 597 -6.16 7.27 8.96
CA MET A 597 -4.89 7.91 9.37
C MET A 597 -3.62 7.63 8.52
N ASN A 598 -3.66 6.63 7.66
CA ASN A 598 -2.56 6.20 6.80
C ASN A 598 -2.80 6.54 5.31
N GLN A 599 -3.92 7.17 4.97
CA GLN A 599 -4.16 7.71 3.62
C GLN A 599 -3.52 9.10 3.45
N ASP A 600 -3.33 9.49 2.20
CA ASP A 600 -2.66 10.69 1.70
C ASP A 600 -3.42 11.17 0.46
N ASN A 601 -3.29 12.41 0.04
CA ASN A 601 -3.92 12.89 -1.19
C ASN A 601 -2.98 13.84 -1.94
N TYR A 602 -3.14 13.89 -3.26
CA TYR A 602 -2.19 14.56 -4.13
C TYR A 602 -2.80 15.86 -4.68
N PHE A 603 -1.98 16.91 -4.83
CA PHE A 603 -2.44 18.25 -5.19
C PHE A 603 -3.15 18.27 -6.55
N GLU A 604 -2.63 17.53 -7.51
CA GLU A 604 -3.20 17.36 -8.85
C GLU A 604 -4.51 16.56 -8.88
N GLU A 605 -4.72 15.70 -7.88
CA GLU A 605 -5.96 14.93 -7.71
C GLU A 605 -7.05 15.76 -7.02
N ALA A 606 -6.66 16.64 -6.10
CA ALA A 606 -7.56 17.53 -5.37
C ALA A 606 -8.42 18.42 -6.29
N PHE A 607 -7.85 18.89 -7.41
CA PHE A 607 -8.57 19.65 -8.45
C PHE A 607 -9.83 18.95 -8.98
N LYS A 608 -9.85 17.62 -9.00
CA LYS A 608 -10.92 16.81 -9.60
C LYS A 608 -12.11 16.60 -8.65
N MET A 609 -12.01 17.01 -7.39
CA MET A 609 -13.04 16.78 -6.37
C MET A 609 -14.41 17.32 -6.78
N ARG A 610 -14.47 18.46 -7.49
CA ARG A 610 -15.74 18.99 -8.00
C ARG A 610 -16.39 18.05 -9.03
N ASN A 611 -15.58 17.50 -9.95
CA ASN A 611 -16.01 16.52 -10.94
C ASN A 611 -16.50 15.24 -10.26
N VAL A 612 -15.85 14.81 -9.18
CA VAL A 612 -16.33 13.65 -8.39
C VAL A 612 -17.71 13.96 -7.81
N LEU A 613 -17.90 15.09 -7.15
CA LEU A 613 -19.16 15.41 -6.45
C LEU A 613 -20.36 15.53 -7.39
N GLU A 614 -20.17 15.93 -8.66
CA GLU A 614 -21.23 15.90 -9.69
C GLU A 614 -21.76 14.49 -10.01
N GLU A 615 -21.01 13.41 -9.71
CA GLU A 615 -21.52 12.04 -9.88
C GLU A 615 -22.70 11.72 -8.94
N PHE A 616 -22.87 12.45 -7.83
CA PHE A 616 -24.09 12.39 -7.01
C PHE A 616 -25.33 12.89 -7.77
N LEU A 617 -25.17 13.80 -8.74
CA LEU A 617 -26.29 14.40 -9.48
C LEU A 617 -26.64 13.60 -10.75
N LYS A 618 -25.78 12.65 -11.17
CA LYS A 618 -26.02 11.83 -12.36
C LYS A 618 -27.00 10.68 -12.11
N THR A 619 -28.14 10.73 -12.78
CA THR A 619 -29.04 9.59 -12.96
C THR A 619 -28.46 8.61 -13.99
N HIS A 620 -27.61 7.67 -13.55
CA HIS A 620 -26.97 6.71 -14.46
C HIS A 620 -27.98 5.74 -15.09
N HIS A 621 -28.95 5.22 -14.32
CA HIS A 621 -30.02 4.37 -14.85
C HIS A 621 -31.32 4.51 -14.03
N GLY A 622 -32.33 5.16 -14.60
CA GLY A 622 -33.60 5.46 -13.92
C GLY A 622 -33.50 6.66 -12.96
N GLN A 623 -34.55 6.89 -12.17
CA GLN A 623 -34.68 8.07 -11.29
C GLN A 623 -33.82 8.04 -10.01
N ARG A 624 -32.80 7.17 -9.91
CA ARG A 624 -31.97 7.05 -8.70
C ARG A 624 -30.56 7.59 -8.95
N THR A 625 -30.13 8.47 -8.07
CA THR A 625 -28.75 8.91 -7.89
C THR A 625 -27.96 7.90 -7.04
N PRO A 626 -26.62 7.87 -7.13
CA PRO A 626 -25.80 7.13 -6.20
C PRO A 626 -25.81 7.80 -4.82
N THR A 627 -25.52 7.03 -3.76
CA THR A 627 -25.47 7.53 -2.38
C THR A 627 -24.09 7.38 -1.74
N ILE A 628 -23.18 6.64 -2.39
CA ILE A 628 -21.76 6.58 -2.06
C ILE A 628 -20.96 6.57 -3.37
N LEU A 629 -19.99 7.48 -3.51
CA LEU A 629 -19.05 7.56 -4.62
C LEU A 629 -17.74 6.90 -4.20
N GLY A 630 -17.38 5.80 -4.85
CA GLY A 630 -16.13 5.10 -4.59
C GLY A 630 -14.94 5.70 -5.33
N LEU A 631 -13.83 5.93 -4.64
CA LEU A 631 -12.59 6.40 -5.25
C LEU A 631 -11.56 5.26 -5.35
N ARG A 632 -10.58 5.41 -6.25
CA ARG A 632 -9.41 4.53 -6.33
C ARG A 632 -8.38 4.86 -5.25
N GLU A 633 -7.66 3.84 -4.80
CA GLU A 633 -6.51 4.00 -3.91
C GLU A 633 -5.17 3.76 -4.64
N HIS A 634 -4.09 4.36 -4.15
CA HIS A 634 -2.71 4.16 -4.62
C HIS A 634 -1.79 3.78 -3.45
N ILE A 635 -1.25 2.56 -3.45
CA ILE A 635 -0.51 2.00 -2.32
C ILE A 635 0.96 2.42 -2.33
N PHE A 636 1.30 3.52 -1.63
CA PHE A 636 2.61 4.17 -1.72
C PHE A 636 3.76 3.47 -0.96
N THR A 637 3.49 2.43 -0.14
CA THR A 637 4.54 1.69 0.59
C THR A 637 5.13 0.50 -0.18
N GLY A 638 4.67 0.23 -1.41
CA GLY A 638 5.03 -0.97 -2.18
C GLY A 638 6.52 -1.14 -2.54
N SER A 639 7.35 -0.10 -2.44
CA SER A 639 8.79 -0.10 -2.76
C SER A 639 9.71 -0.55 -1.60
N VAL A 640 9.14 -0.81 -0.41
CA VAL A 640 9.89 -1.07 0.83
C VAL A 640 10.48 -2.49 0.91
N SER A 641 9.70 -3.50 0.54
CA SER A 641 10.06 -4.93 0.65
C SER A 641 9.28 -5.76 -0.38
N SER A 642 9.72 -7.00 -0.62
CA SER A 642 8.96 -7.97 -1.44
C SER A 642 7.53 -8.18 -0.92
N LEU A 643 7.33 -8.29 0.41
CA LEU A 643 6.00 -8.36 1.02
C LEU A 643 5.15 -7.12 0.73
N ALA A 644 5.73 -5.92 0.86
CA ALA A 644 5.04 -4.67 0.56
C ALA A 644 4.64 -4.59 -0.92
N TRP A 645 5.50 -5.07 -1.82
CA TRP A 645 5.23 -5.17 -3.26
C TRP A 645 4.07 -6.14 -3.57
N PHE A 646 4.06 -7.31 -2.94
CA PHE A 646 2.99 -8.31 -3.13
C PHE A 646 1.64 -7.81 -2.63
N MET A 647 1.59 -7.20 -1.44
CA MET A 647 0.37 -6.61 -0.89
C MET A 647 -0.09 -5.38 -1.68
N SER A 648 0.84 -4.53 -2.12
CA SER A 648 0.54 -3.37 -2.96
C SER A 648 -0.13 -3.78 -4.27
N ASN A 649 0.39 -4.79 -4.97
CA ASN A 649 -0.23 -5.29 -6.21
C ASN A 649 -1.57 -6.01 -5.96
N GLN A 650 -1.67 -6.82 -4.89
CA GLN A 650 -2.91 -7.51 -4.56
C GLN A 650 -4.02 -6.51 -4.23
N GLU A 651 -3.74 -5.52 -3.38
CA GLU A 651 -4.71 -4.48 -3.04
C GLU A 651 -5.01 -3.58 -4.25
N THR A 652 -4.01 -3.19 -5.06
CA THR A 652 -4.24 -2.43 -6.31
C THR A 652 -5.29 -3.14 -7.18
N SER A 653 -5.16 -4.45 -7.38
CA SER A 653 -6.16 -5.22 -8.16
C SER A 653 -7.54 -5.31 -7.50
N PHE A 654 -7.63 -5.22 -6.17
CA PHE A 654 -8.93 -5.14 -5.48
C PHE A 654 -9.56 -3.75 -5.62
N VAL A 655 -8.78 -2.68 -5.44
CA VAL A 655 -9.26 -1.28 -5.38
C VAL A 655 -9.55 -0.67 -6.75
N THR A 656 -9.04 -1.26 -7.84
CA THR A 656 -9.35 -0.87 -9.23
C THR A 656 -10.25 -1.90 -9.92
N ILE A 657 -9.68 -2.91 -10.60
CA ILE A 657 -10.41 -3.89 -11.41
C ILE A 657 -11.49 -4.65 -10.60
N GLY A 658 -11.25 -4.94 -9.33
CA GLY A 658 -12.28 -5.46 -8.41
C GLY A 658 -13.46 -4.49 -8.23
N GLN A 659 -13.21 -3.26 -7.76
CA GLN A 659 -14.24 -2.25 -7.52
C GLN A 659 -15.00 -1.85 -8.81
N ARG A 660 -14.29 -1.75 -9.94
CA ARG A 660 -14.80 -1.48 -11.29
C ARG A 660 -15.98 -2.39 -11.62
N ILE A 661 -15.76 -3.70 -11.54
CA ILE A 661 -16.75 -4.74 -11.86
C ILE A 661 -17.87 -4.79 -10.81
N LEU A 662 -17.51 -4.68 -9.52
CA LEU A 662 -18.45 -4.64 -8.40
C LEU A 662 -19.46 -3.47 -8.55
N ALA A 663 -19.02 -2.31 -9.03
CA ALA A 663 -19.89 -1.18 -9.31
C ALA A 663 -20.69 -1.39 -10.61
N ASN A 664 -20.01 -1.71 -11.72
CA ASN A 664 -20.63 -1.86 -13.04
C ASN A 664 -20.01 -3.05 -13.80
N PRO A 665 -20.78 -4.07 -14.22
CA PRO A 665 -22.24 -4.14 -14.25
C PRO A 665 -22.92 -4.64 -12.96
N LEU A 666 -22.17 -5.15 -11.97
CA LEU A 666 -22.75 -6.03 -10.95
C LEU A 666 -23.56 -5.30 -9.87
N ARG A 667 -23.29 -4.03 -9.58
CA ARG A 667 -23.96 -3.21 -8.54
C ARG A 667 -24.02 -3.88 -7.16
N VAL A 668 -22.93 -4.53 -6.77
CA VAL A 668 -22.69 -5.11 -5.44
C VAL A 668 -21.39 -4.58 -4.81
N ARG A 669 -20.92 -3.39 -5.26
CA ARG A 669 -19.94 -2.59 -4.52
C ARG A 669 -20.58 -2.09 -3.21
N PHE A 670 -19.78 -2.10 -2.15
CA PHE A 670 -20.10 -1.47 -0.87
C PHE A 670 -18.97 -0.51 -0.48
N HIS A 671 -19.12 0.15 0.67
CA HIS A 671 -18.01 0.86 1.29
C HIS A 671 -17.09 -0.14 2.00
N TYR A 672 -15.78 -0.09 1.76
CA TYR A 672 -14.80 -1.04 2.32
C TYR A 672 -13.75 -0.36 3.23
N GLY A 673 -14.09 0.78 3.85
CA GLY A 673 -13.10 1.62 4.56
C GLY A 673 -12.08 2.27 3.60
N HIS A 674 -12.50 2.45 2.34
CA HIS A 674 -11.78 3.13 1.27
C HIS A 674 -12.16 4.63 1.31
N PRO A 675 -11.52 5.54 0.55
CA PRO A 675 -11.70 6.98 0.69
C PRO A 675 -12.96 7.47 -0.05
N ASP A 676 -14.05 6.74 0.11
CA ASP A 676 -15.34 6.97 -0.50
C ASP A 676 -16.01 8.23 0.04
N ILE A 677 -16.85 8.86 -0.78
CA ILE A 677 -17.66 10.02 -0.41
C ILE A 677 -19.12 9.58 -0.27
N PHE A 678 -19.76 9.91 0.84
CA PHE A 678 -21.15 9.60 1.15
C PHE A 678 -22.07 10.80 0.89
N ASP A 679 -23.30 10.54 0.46
CA ASP A 679 -24.43 11.46 0.66
C ASP A 679 -24.71 11.52 2.18
N ARG A 680 -24.34 12.64 2.79
CA ARG A 680 -24.42 12.86 4.24
C ARG A 680 -25.88 13.01 4.70
N LEU A 681 -26.75 13.56 3.86
CA LEU A 681 -28.18 13.74 4.16
C LEU A 681 -28.91 12.38 4.15
N PHE A 682 -28.63 11.55 3.16
CA PHE A 682 -29.11 10.18 3.09
C PHE A 682 -28.57 9.37 4.29
N HIS A 683 -27.26 9.36 4.54
CA HIS A 683 -26.66 8.48 5.54
C HIS A 683 -27.00 8.85 6.99
N LEU A 684 -26.95 10.14 7.38
CA LEU A 684 -27.29 10.56 8.75
C LEU A 684 -28.72 10.18 9.15
N THR A 685 -29.68 10.39 8.25
CA THR A 685 -31.09 10.05 8.49
C THR A 685 -31.39 8.55 8.44
N ARG A 686 -30.40 7.71 8.12
CA ARG A 686 -30.58 6.28 7.81
C ARG A 686 -29.69 5.33 8.62
N GLY A 687 -28.92 5.83 9.58
CA GLY A 687 -28.11 5.02 10.49
C GLY A 687 -26.60 5.12 10.29
N GLY A 688 -26.11 6.22 9.71
CA GLY A 688 -24.70 6.60 9.73
C GLY A 688 -23.83 6.01 8.62
N ILE A 689 -22.52 6.15 8.84
CA ILE A 689 -21.42 5.82 7.90
C ILE A 689 -20.62 4.57 8.32
N SER A 690 -20.80 4.09 9.55
CA SER A 690 -20.30 2.81 10.04
C SER A 690 -21.21 2.27 11.15
N LYS A 691 -20.97 1.03 11.59
CA LYS A 691 -21.81 0.34 12.57
C LYS A 691 -21.04 0.02 13.85
N ALA A 692 -21.22 0.85 14.87
CA ALA A 692 -20.72 0.59 16.21
C ALA A 692 -21.43 -0.63 16.83
N SER A 693 -20.70 -1.73 17.01
CA SER A 693 -21.14 -2.91 17.77
C SER A 693 -19.92 -3.72 18.21
N LYS A 694 -19.48 -3.48 19.45
CA LYS A 694 -18.32 -4.10 20.09
C LYS A 694 -18.31 -5.63 19.95
N THR A 695 -17.18 -6.24 19.57
CA THR A 695 -17.00 -7.70 19.34
C THR A 695 -18.02 -8.41 18.41
N ILE A 696 -18.80 -7.67 17.61
CA ILE A 696 -19.86 -8.24 16.74
C ILE A 696 -19.76 -7.75 15.29
N ASN A 697 -19.30 -6.51 15.05
CA ASN A 697 -19.12 -5.96 13.72
C ASN A 697 -17.72 -5.36 13.53
N LEU A 698 -16.72 -6.24 13.48
CA LEU A 698 -15.30 -5.93 13.29
C LEU A 698 -14.99 -5.27 11.93
N SER A 699 -15.82 -5.53 10.91
CA SER A 699 -15.83 -4.78 9.65
C SER A 699 -16.94 -3.74 9.70
N GLU A 700 -16.76 -2.71 10.52
CA GLU A 700 -17.72 -1.65 10.82
C GLU A 700 -18.19 -0.88 9.58
N ASP A 701 -17.28 -0.71 8.63
CA ASP A 701 -17.41 0.15 7.45
C ASP A 701 -18.44 -0.42 6.45
N ILE A 702 -18.40 -1.73 6.16
CA ILE A 702 -19.21 -2.35 5.09
C ILE A 702 -20.72 -2.36 5.38
N PHE A 703 -21.10 -2.28 6.67
CA PHE A 703 -22.50 -2.19 7.05
C PHE A 703 -23.17 -0.88 6.59
N SER A 704 -22.43 0.19 6.29
CA SER A 704 -23.00 1.41 5.69
C SER A 704 -23.37 1.20 4.23
N GLY A 705 -22.55 0.48 3.45
CA GLY A 705 -22.86 0.04 2.09
C GLY A 705 -24.04 -0.95 2.05
N TYR A 706 -24.11 -1.88 3.01
CA TYR A 706 -25.26 -2.78 3.17
C TYR A 706 -26.54 -1.99 3.48
N ASN A 707 -26.49 -1.05 4.43
CA ASN A 707 -27.62 -0.20 4.79
C ASN A 707 -28.07 0.72 3.64
N SER A 708 -27.12 1.29 2.89
CA SER A 708 -27.36 2.06 1.67
C SER A 708 -28.16 1.27 0.64
N THR A 709 -27.66 0.08 0.28
CA THR A 709 -28.29 -0.83 -0.68
C THR A 709 -29.66 -1.30 -0.20
N LEU A 710 -29.79 -1.65 1.10
CA LEU A 710 -31.07 -2.02 1.72
C LEU A 710 -32.10 -0.88 1.76
N ARG A 711 -31.67 0.38 1.67
CA ARG A 711 -32.57 1.55 1.58
C ARG A 711 -32.71 2.10 0.16
N GLY A 712 -32.23 1.35 -0.83
CA GLY A 712 -32.45 1.62 -2.26
C GLY A 712 -31.46 2.58 -2.91
N GLY A 713 -30.46 3.07 -2.16
CA GLY A 713 -29.28 3.71 -2.74
C GLY A 713 -28.37 2.69 -3.43
N TYR A 714 -27.30 3.18 -4.05
CA TYR A 714 -26.25 2.33 -4.64
C TYR A 714 -24.90 3.04 -4.63
N VAL A 715 -23.85 2.27 -4.94
CA VAL A 715 -22.45 2.68 -4.82
C VAL A 715 -21.77 2.63 -6.19
N THR A 716 -21.13 3.73 -6.60
CA THR A 716 -20.31 3.81 -7.83
C THR A 716 -18.82 3.66 -7.53
N HIS A 717 -18.01 3.60 -8.58
CA HIS A 717 -16.55 3.64 -8.49
C HIS A 717 -15.97 4.51 -9.61
N HIS A 718 -14.96 5.32 -9.30
CA HIS A 718 -14.37 6.33 -10.18
C HIS A 718 -12.84 6.27 -10.12
N GLU A 719 -12.23 6.01 -11.28
CA GLU A 719 -10.79 5.71 -11.39
C GLU A 719 -9.96 6.85 -11.99
N TYR A 720 -10.62 7.94 -12.40
CA TYR A 720 -9.96 9.16 -12.89
C TYR A 720 -9.40 10.04 -11.75
N ILE A 721 -9.70 9.69 -10.50
CA ILE A 721 -9.14 10.29 -9.28
C ILE A 721 -8.52 9.18 -8.43
N GLN A 722 -7.40 9.45 -7.75
CA GLN A 722 -6.76 8.51 -6.83
C GLN A 722 -6.41 9.17 -5.49
N VAL A 723 -6.50 8.39 -4.40
CA VAL A 723 -6.09 8.78 -3.05
C VAL A 723 -4.95 7.87 -2.60
N GLY A 724 -3.87 8.43 -2.06
CA GLY A 724 -2.73 7.66 -1.56
C GLY A 724 -3.07 6.85 -0.31
N LYS A 725 -2.42 5.70 -0.12
CA LYS A 725 -2.59 4.84 1.06
C LYS A 725 -1.28 4.17 1.47
N GLY A 726 -0.90 4.34 2.72
CA GLY A 726 0.18 3.60 3.36
C GLY A 726 -0.33 2.24 3.83
N ARG A 727 0.46 1.19 3.62
CA ARG A 727 0.15 -0.17 4.08
C ARG A 727 1.27 -0.81 4.86
N ASP A 728 0.86 -1.69 5.76
CA ASP A 728 1.71 -2.59 6.54
C ASP A 728 2.72 -3.33 5.65
N VAL A 729 3.99 -3.37 6.07
CA VAL A 729 5.12 -3.88 5.27
C VAL A 729 5.80 -5.11 5.85
N GLY A 730 5.52 -5.43 7.12
CA GLY A 730 6.04 -6.60 7.83
C GLY A 730 5.04 -7.75 7.90
N MET A 731 5.54 -8.99 7.82
CA MET A 731 4.74 -10.23 7.75
C MET A 731 3.64 -10.34 8.83
N ASN A 732 3.97 -9.94 10.06
CA ASN A 732 3.07 -10.02 11.21
C ASN A 732 1.99 -8.94 11.21
N GLN A 733 2.29 -7.73 10.71
CA GLN A 733 1.28 -6.69 10.52
C GLN A 733 0.26 -7.13 9.45
N ILE A 734 0.76 -7.59 8.29
CA ILE A 734 -0.04 -8.04 7.16
C ILE A 734 -0.94 -9.21 7.57
N SER A 735 -0.40 -10.18 8.31
CA SER A 735 -1.17 -11.32 8.81
C SER A 735 -2.18 -10.94 9.90
N LEU A 736 -1.96 -9.89 10.69
CA LEU A 736 -2.96 -9.33 11.60
C LEU A 736 -4.08 -8.59 10.84
N PHE A 737 -3.75 -7.84 9.79
CA PHE A 737 -4.74 -7.20 8.92
C PHE A 737 -5.64 -8.25 8.26
N GLU A 738 -5.06 -9.29 7.68
CA GLU A 738 -5.81 -10.40 7.08
C GLU A 738 -6.66 -11.17 8.09
N ALA A 739 -6.16 -11.35 9.33
CA ALA A 739 -6.97 -11.88 10.42
C ALA A 739 -8.17 -10.97 10.76
N LYS A 740 -8.03 -9.63 10.76
CA LYS A 740 -9.16 -8.69 10.94
C LYS A 740 -10.20 -8.90 9.85
N VAL A 741 -9.80 -8.91 8.57
CA VAL A 741 -10.74 -8.99 7.44
C VAL A 741 -11.41 -10.37 7.36
N ALA A 742 -10.68 -11.47 7.61
CA ALA A 742 -11.24 -12.81 7.61
C ALA A 742 -12.24 -13.05 8.76
N ASN A 743 -11.92 -12.58 9.98
CA ASN A 743 -12.86 -12.58 11.10
C ASN A 743 -14.12 -11.76 10.76
N GLY A 744 -13.93 -10.52 10.27
CA GLY A 744 -15.03 -9.63 9.92
C GLY A 744 -15.94 -10.17 8.81
N ASN A 745 -15.41 -10.94 7.85
CA ASN A 745 -16.23 -11.66 6.87
C ASN A 745 -17.00 -12.83 7.49
N GLY A 746 -16.44 -13.53 8.49
CA GLY A 746 -17.18 -14.54 9.26
C GLY A 746 -18.38 -13.93 10.00
N GLU A 747 -18.21 -12.78 10.63
CA GLU A 747 -19.32 -12.04 11.28
C GLU A 747 -20.37 -11.55 10.27
N GLN A 748 -19.95 -11.12 9.09
CA GLN A 748 -20.88 -10.73 8.01
C GLN A 748 -21.72 -11.91 7.52
N THR A 749 -21.12 -13.09 7.33
CA THR A 749 -21.84 -14.34 6.97
C THR A 749 -22.93 -14.68 7.99
N LEU A 750 -22.68 -14.42 9.28
CA LEU A 750 -23.64 -14.62 10.36
C LEU A 750 -24.62 -13.45 10.57
N SER A 751 -24.50 -12.36 9.79
CA SER A 751 -25.23 -11.12 10.03
C SER A 751 -26.65 -11.09 9.46
N ARG A 752 -27.57 -10.48 10.22
CA ARG A 752 -28.94 -10.20 9.78
C ARG A 752 -29.00 -9.30 8.54
N ASP A 753 -27.97 -8.49 8.30
CA ASP A 753 -27.95 -7.53 7.21
C ASP A 753 -27.57 -8.19 5.88
N VAL A 754 -26.67 -9.17 5.89
CA VAL A 754 -26.43 -10.08 4.73
C VAL A 754 -27.67 -10.95 4.44
N TYR A 755 -28.33 -11.50 5.46
CA TYR A 755 -29.61 -12.21 5.26
C TYR A 755 -30.69 -11.34 4.57
N ARG A 756 -30.75 -10.04 4.90
CA ARG A 756 -31.68 -9.08 4.28
C ARG A 756 -31.29 -8.74 2.83
N LEU A 757 -30.00 -8.68 2.52
CA LEU A 757 -29.52 -8.46 1.15
C LEU A 757 -29.80 -9.68 0.26
N GLY A 758 -29.50 -10.89 0.73
CA GLY A 758 -29.78 -12.14 0.00
C GLY A 758 -31.26 -12.34 -0.34
N ARG A 759 -32.18 -11.79 0.47
CA ARG A 759 -33.64 -11.79 0.18
C ARG A 759 -34.12 -10.63 -0.71
N ARG A 760 -33.22 -9.77 -1.20
CA ARG A 760 -33.55 -8.59 -2.02
C ARG A 760 -32.73 -8.46 -3.30
N PHE A 761 -31.60 -9.15 -3.41
CA PHE A 761 -30.88 -9.28 -4.67
C PHE A 761 -31.60 -10.23 -5.63
N ASP A 762 -31.53 -9.89 -6.91
CA ASP A 762 -31.77 -10.83 -8.00
C ASP A 762 -30.70 -11.94 -8.02
N PHE A 763 -30.94 -13.00 -8.79
CA PHE A 763 -30.05 -14.16 -8.86
C PHE A 763 -28.59 -13.80 -9.20
N TYR A 764 -28.38 -12.89 -10.16
CA TYR A 764 -27.04 -12.49 -10.59
C TYR A 764 -26.32 -11.70 -9.49
N ARG A 765 -26.98 -10.70 -8.89
CA ARG A 765 -26.40 -9.94 -7.77
C ARG A 765 -26.15 -10.80 -6.54
N MET A 766 -27.02 -11.76 -6.23
CA MET A 766 -26.81 -12.70 -5.13
C MET A 766 -25.57 -13.57 -5.38
N LEU A 767 -25.39 -14.07 -6.61
CA LEU A 767 -24.26 -14.89 -7.01
C LEU A 767 -22.93 -14.10 -7.01
N SER A 768 -22.95 -12.88 -7.55
CA SER A 768 -21.81 -11.95 -7.52
C SER A 768 -21.44 -11.54 -6.09
N PHE A 769 -22.43 -11.22 -5.26
CA PHE A 769 -22.23 -10.92 -3.84
C PHE A 769 -21.54 -12.08 -3.12
N TYR A 770 -22.00 -13.31 -3.37
CA TYR A 770 -21.37 -14.52 -2.83
C TYR A 770 -19.89 -14.62 -3.26
N PHE A 771 -19.59 -14.72 -4.56
CA PHE A 771 -18.21 -14.94 -5.03
C PHE A 771 -17.21 -13.79 -4.76
N THR A 772 -17.67 -12.62 -4.31
CA THR A 772 -16.81 -11.46 -4.01
C THR A 772 -16.70 -11.11 -2.53
N THR A 773 -17.59 -11.63 -1.67
CA THR A 773 -17.57 -11.37 -0.22
C THR A 773 -17.49 -12.69 0.55
N VAL A 774 -18.59 -13.11 1.16
CA VAL A 774 -18.68 -14.29 2.05
C VAL A 774 -18.25 -15.59 1.36
N GLY A 775 -18.54 -15.75 0.07
CA GLY A 775 -18.20 -16.92 -0.73
C GLY A 775 -16.72 -17.02 -1.09
N PHE A 776 -16.00 -15.90 -1.18
CA PHE A 776 -14.54 -15.91 -1.40
C PHE A 776 -13.81 -16.49 -0.17
N TYR A 777 -14.18 -16.06 1.04
CA TYR A 777 -13.62 -16.60 2.28
C TYR A 777 -14.10 -18.03 2.58
N PHE A 778 -15.35 -18.36 2.24
CA PHE A 778 -15.84 -19.74 2.29
C PHE A 778 -15.09 -20.66 1.32
N SER A 779 -14.91 -20.27 0.06
CA SER A 779 -14.14 -21.04 -0.92
C SER A 779 -12.68 -21.21 -0.48
N SER A 780 -12.06 -20.16 0.07
CA SER A 780 -10.71 -20.23 0.65
C SER A 780 -10.61 -21.26 1.80
N MET A 781 -11.65 -21.38 2.62
CA MET A 781 -11.76 -22.41 3.65
C MET A 781 -11.98 -23.80 3.04
N VAL A 782 -12.83 -23.92 2.00
CA VAL A 782 -13.07 -25.18 1.27
C VAL A 782 -11.79 -25.69 0.59
N THR A 783 -10.94 -24.84 0.03
CA THR A 783 -9.62 -25.24 -0.50
C THR A 783 -8.79 -25.95 0.56
N VAL A 784 -8.68 -25.36 1.74
CA VAL A 784 -7.91 -25.94 2.86
C VAL A 784 -8.55 -27.23 3.37
N LEU A 785 -9.88 -27.27 3.50
CA LEU A 785 -10.61 -28.49 3.89
C LEU A 785 -10.46 -29.61 2.85
N THR A 786 -10.36 -29.29 1.56
CA THR A 786 -10.14 -30.27 0.47
C THR A 786 -8.81 -30.98 0.63
N VAL A 787 -7.73 -30.25 0.96
CA VAL A 787 -6.41 -30.85 1.26
C VAL A 787 -6.49 -31.83 2.42
N TYR A 788 -7.19 -31.46 3.50
CA TYR A 788 -7.39 -32.35 4.65
C TYR A 788 -8.24 -33.58 4.30
N VAL A 789 -9.38 -33.40 3.64
CA VAL A 789 -10.27 -34.52 3.24
C VAL A 789 -9.57 -35.46 2.26
N PHE A 790 -8.77 -34.93 1.33
CA PHE A 790 -7.94 -35.73 0.45
C PHE A 790 -6.88 -36.54 1.21
N LEU A 791 -6.08 -35.91 2.08
CA LEU A 791 -5.00 -36.60 2.77
C LEU A 791 -5.51 -37.60 3.82
N TYR A 792 -6.59 -37.30 4.55
CA TYR A 792 -7.24 -38.28 5.44
C TYR A 792 -7.96 -39.40 4.64
N GLY A 793 -8.51 -39.10 3.46
CA GLY A 793 -9.06 -40.10 2.54
C GLY A 793 -7.98 -41.05 2.00
N ARG A 794 -6.81 -40.51 1.61
CA ARG A 794 -5.63 -41.30 1.23
C ARG A 794 -5.10 -42.12 2.41
N LEU A 795 -4.94 -41.52 3.59
CA LEU A 795 -4.54 -42.21 4.82
C LEU A 795 -5.42 -43.43 5.11
N TYR A 796 -6.75 -43.27 4.97
CA TYR A 796 -7.71 -44.37 5.08
C TYR A 796 -7.48 -45.45 4.03
N MET A 797 -7.38 -45.10 2.74
CA MET A 797 -7.20 -46.09 1.66
C MET A 797 -5.85 -46.82 1.73
N VAL A 798 -4.78 -46.16 2.18
CA VAL A 798 -3.46 -46.76 2.44
C VAL A 798 -3.54 -47.74 3.61
N LEU A 799 -3.90 -47.27 4.80
CA LEU A 799 -3.77 -48.06 6.03
C LEU A 799 -4.78 -49.22 6.10
N SER A 800 -5.92 -49.12 5.39
CA SER A 800 -6.90 -50.21 5.23
C SER A 800 -6.56 -51.20 4.11
N GLY A 801 -5.45 -51.02 3.39
CA GLY A 801 -5.01 -51.89 2.30
C GLY A 801 -5.82 -51.77 0.99
N LEU A 802 -6.86 -50.93 0.98
CA LEU A 802 -7.72 -50.70 -0.19
C LEU A 802 -6.93 -50.20 -1.40
N GLU A 803 -6.04 -49.22 -1.21
CA GLU A 803 -5.30 -48.61 -2.32
C GLU A 803 -4.44 -49.64 -3.08
N ARG A 804 -3.79 -50.55 -2.36
CA ARG A 804 -3.03 -51.66 -2.95
C ARG A 804 -3.95 -52.57 -3.77
N ARG A 805 -5.07 -53.02 -3.18
CA ARG A 805 -6.05 -53.91 -3.82
C ARG A 805 -6.70 -53.27 -5.07
N ILE A 806 -6.75 -51.93 -5.14
CA ILE A 806 -7.25 -51.16 -6.31
C ILE A 806 -6.18 -51.02 -7.40
N LEU A 807 -4.89 -50.94 -7.05
CA LEU A 807 -3.78 -50.90 -8.01
C LEU A 807 -3.55 -52.27 -8.69
N ASP A 808 -3.81 -53.35 -7.95
CA ASP A 808 -3.72 -54.73 -8.43
C ASP A 808 -4.87 -55.10 -9.39
N ASP A 809 -5.95 -54.30 -9.47
CA ASP A 809 -7.08 -54.47 -10.40
C ASP A 809 -6.81 -53.80 -11.76
N PRO A 810 -6.74 -54.55 -12.89
CA PRO A 810 -6.49 -53.97 -14.21
C PRO A 810 -7.56 -52.96 -14.68
N SER A 811 -8.79 -53.05 -14.17
CA SER A 811 -9.93 -52.25 -14.63
C SER A 811 -9.96 -50.82 -14.10
N VAL A 812 -9.17 -50.50 -13.07
CA VAL A 812 -9.15 -49.18 -12.41
C VAL A 812 -7.97 -48.31 -12.87
N ARG A 813 -7.18 -48.79 -13.84
CA ARG A 813 -6.08 -48.02 -14.43
C ARG A 813 -6.61 -46.79 -15.16
N GLN A 814 -6.11 -45.61 -14.77
CA GLN A 814 -6.41 -44.29 -15.35
C GLN A 814 -7.84 -43.74 -15.13
N SER A 815 -8.19 -43.43 -13.87
CA SER A 815 -9.25 -42.46 -13.59
C SER A 815 -8.77 -41.03 -13.90
N LYS A 816 -8.62 -40.71 -15.19
CA LYS A 816 -8.07 -39.42 -15.70
C LYS A 816 -8.77 -38.20 -15.09
N ALA A 817 -10.09 -38.27 -14.95
CA ALA A 817 -10.90 -37.21 -14.34
C ALA A 817 -10.56 -36.93 -12.86
N LEU A 818 -10.09 -37.93 -12.09
CA LEU A 818 -9.61 -37.73 -10.72
C LEU A 818 -8.27 -36.99 -10.70
N GLU A 819 -7.34 -37.33 -11.61
CA GLU A 819 -6.06 -36.61 -11.72
C GLU A 819 -6.28 -35.15 -12.19
N GLU A 820 -7.21 -34.92 -13.13
CA GLU A 820 -7.55 -33.58 -13.65
C GLU A 820 -8.22 -32.68 -12.60
N ALA A 821 -9.15 -33.21 -11.79
CA ALA A 821 -9.77 -32.47 -10.69
C ALA A 821 -8.74 -32.07 -9.60
N LEU A 822 -7.80 -32.97 -9.27
CA LEU A 822 -6.75 -32.70 -8.29
C LEU A 822 -5.69 -31.72 -8.81
N ALA A 823 -5.33 -31.78 -10.10
CA ALA A 823 -4.46 -30.78 -10.72
C ALA A 823 -5.06 -29.36 -10.66
N THR A 824 -6.39 -29.25 -10.82
CA THR A 824 -7.14 -27.99 -10.69
C THR A 824 -7.08 -27.44 -9.27
N GLN A 825 -7.23 -28.29 -8.25
CA GLN A 825 -7.00 -27.93 -6.84
C GLN A 825 -5.59 -27.39 -6.59
N SER A 826 -4.55 -28.08 -7.09
CA SER A 826 -3.15 -27.65 -6.95
C SER A 826 -2.88 -26.27 -7.57
N PHE A 827 -3.56 -25.92 -8.67
CA PHE A 827 -3.44 -24.58 -9.27
C PHE A 827 -4.03 -23.47 -8.38
N PHE A 828 -5.18 -23.71 -7.74
CA PHE A 828 -5.75 -22.78 -6.75
C PHE A 828 -4.85 -22.67 -5.52
N GLN A 829 -4.33 -23.79 -5.02
CA GLN A 829 -3.50 -23.88 -3.82
C GLN A 829 -2.19 -23.08 -3.93
N LEU A 830 -1.61 -22.97 -5.12
CA LEU A 830 -0.44 -22.13 -5.42
C LEU A 830 -0.79 -20.64 -5.61
N GLY A 831 -2.05 -20.26 -5.50
CA GLY A 831 -2.51 -18.87 -5.51
C GLY A 831 -2.59 -18.18 -6.88
N PHE A 832 -2.27 -18.86 -7.98
CA PHE A 832 -2.18 -18.26 -9.32
C PHE A 832 -3.43 -17.49 -9.77
N LEU A 833 -4.63 -17.93 -9.37
CA LEU A 833 -5.89 -17.25 -9.70
C LEU A 833 -6.02 -15.86 -9.07
N LEU A 834 -5.38 -15.61 -7.91
CA LEU A 834 -5.31 -14.28 -7.30
C LEU A 834 -4.40 -13.33 -8.11
N VAL A 835 -3.57 -13.88 -9.00
CA VAL A 835 -2.58 -13.12 -9.80
C VAL A 835 -3.14 -12.72 -11.17
N LEU A 836 -4.21 -13.36 -11.66
CA LEU A 836 -4.84 -12.97 -12.94
C LEU A 836 -5.36 -11.52 -12.93
N PRO A 837 -6.08 -11.02 -11.89
CA PRO A 837 -6.46 -9.61 -11.80
C PRO A 837 -5.24 -8.67 -11.75
N MET A 838 -4.19 -9.05 -11.01
CA MET A 838 -2.97 -8.25 -10.88
C MET A 838 -2.25 -8.09 -12.23
N VAL A 839 -2.05 -9.18 -12.98
CA VAL A 839 -1.34 -9.14 -14.28
C VAL A 839 -2.16 -8.41 -15.34
N MET A 840 -3.50 -8.55 -15.34
CA MET A 840 -4.38 -7.78 -16.23
C MET A 840 -4.26 -6.28 -15.96
N GLU A 841 -4.34 -5.87 -14.70
CA GLU A 841 -4.33 -4.45 -14.33
C GLU A 841 -2.96 -3.81 -14.57
N ILE A 842 -1.86 -4.44 -14.15
CA ILE A 842 -0.50 -3.98 -14.48
C ILE A 842 -0.31 -3.93 -16.01
N GLY A 843 -0.94 -4.85 -16.75
CA GLY A 843 -0.97 -4.87 -18.21
C GLY A 843 -1.67 -3.65 -18.83
N LEU A 844 -2.78 -3.19 -18.24
CA LEU A 844 -3.48 -1.96 -18.65
C LEU A 844 -2.71 -0.70 -18.27
N GLU A 845 -2.08 -0.64 -17.09
CA GLU A 845 -1.44 0.59 -16.60
C GLU A 845 -0.02 0.78 -17.14
N ARG A 846 0.79 -0.30 -17.13
CA ARG A 846 2.24 -0.27 -17.43
C ARG A 846 2.60 -1.01 -18.71
N GLY A 847 1.63 -1.63 -19.37
CA GLY A 847 1.80 -2.45 -20.57
C GLY A 847 2.13 -3.92 -20.25
N PHE A 848 1.54 -4.84 -21.00
CA PHE A 848 1.67 -6.29 -20.78
C PHE A 848 3.10 -6.83 -20.74
N ARG A 849 4.06 -6.24 -21.50
CA ARG A 849 5.47 -6.64 -21.42
C ARG A 849 6.05 -6.38 -20.02
N SER A 850 5.71 -5.25 -19.41
CA SER A 850 6.10 -4.89 -18.04
C SER A 850 5.42 -5.84 -17.05
N ALA A 851 4.12 -6.10 -17.21
CA ALA A 851 3.36 -7.00 -16.33
C ALA A 851 3.90 -8.43 -16.28
N ILE A 852 4.36 -8.97 -17.41
CA ILE A 852 5.01 -10.29 -17.48
C ILE A 852 6.36 -10.28 -16.76
N GLY A 853 7.14 -9.21 -16.90
CA GLY A 853 8.40 -9.01 -16.16
C GLY A 853 8.18 -8.93 -14.64
N ASP A 854 7.27 -8.06 -14.21
CA ASP A 854 6.90 -7.86 -12.81
C ASP A 854 6.38 -9.18 -12.18
N PHE A 855 5.58 -9.97 -12.92
CA PHE A 855 5.12 -11.29 -12.49
C PHE A 855 6.28 -12.28 -12.28
N ILE A 856 7.23 -12.36 -13.21
CA ILE A 856 8.41 -13.25 -13.08
C ILE A 856 9.24 -12.83 -11.86
N VAL A 857 9.47 -11.53 -11.66
CA VAL A 857 10.18 -11.00 -10.49
C VAL A 857 9.45 -11.37 -9.19
N MET A 858 8.12 -11.21 -9.12
CA MET A 858 7.33 -11.60 -7.95
C MET A 858 7.49 -13.09 -7.61
N GLN A 859 7.50 -13.99 -8.59
CA GLN A 859 7.68 -15.42 -8.32
C GLN A 859 9.11 -15.76 -7.86
N LEU A 860 10.13 -15.12 -8.43
CA LEU A 860 11.52 -15.25 -7.96
C LEU A 860 11.68 -14.75 -6.51
N GLN A 861 10.94 -13.71 -6.12
CA GLN A 861 10.87 -13.21 -4.74
C GLN A 861 9.93 -14.03 -3.82
N LEU A 862 9.53 -15.23 -4.23
CA LEU A 862 8.73 -16.19 -3.44
C LEU A 862 7.26 -15.76 -3.20
N ALA A 863 6.64 -14.98 -4.07
CA ALA A 863 5.23 -14.58 -3.94
C ALA A 863 4.25 -15.76 -3.74
N SER A 864 4.48 -16.89 -4.42
CA SER A 864 3.67 -18.12 -4.22
C SER A 864 3.72 -18.63 -2.77
N VAL A 865 4.87 -18.54 -2.08
CA VAL A 865 5.02 -18.94 -0.67
C VAL A 865 4.19 -18.01 0.22
N PHE A 866 4.26 -16.70 -0.03
CA PHE A 866 3.49 -15.69 0.70
C PHE A 866 1.97 -15.88 0.55
N PHE A 867 1.46 -15.99 -0.68
CA PHE A 867 0.02 -16.15 -0.91
C PHE A 867 -0.53 -17.49 -0.38
N THR A 868 0.28 -18.55 -0.43
CA THR A 868 -0.04 -19.87 0.16
C THR A 868 -0.14 -19.79 1.70
N PHE A 869 0.70 -18.97 2.34
CA PHE A 869 0.58 -18.67 3.78
C PHE A 869 -0.66 -17.81 4.08
N GLN A 870 -0.92 -16.77 3.28
CA GLN A 870 -2.07 -15.87 3.41
C GLN A 870 -3.40 -16.64 3.33
N LEU A 871 -3.50 -17.66 2.47
CA LEU A 871 -4.65 -18.59 2.39
C LEU A 871 -4.91 -19.30 3.72
N GLY A 872 -3.85 -19.77 4.40
CA GLY A 872 -3.94 -20.38 5.74
C GLY A 872 -4.48 -19.43 6.81
N THR A 873 -4.06 -18.15 6.77
CA THR A 873 -4.59 -17.08 7.63
C THR A 873 -6.09 -16.89 7.39
N LYS A 874 -6.48 -16.69 6.12
CA LYS A 874 -7.87 -16.46 5.71
C LYS A 874 -8.78 -17.61 6.15
N ALA A 875 -8.39 -18.85 5.88
CA ALA A 875 -9.16 -20.04 6.27
C ALA A 875 -9.26 -20.24 7.79
N HIS A 876 -8.19 -19.96 8.56
CA HIS A 876 -8.20 -20.10 10.02
C HIS A 876 -9.19 -19.15 10.69
N TYR A 877 -9.05 -17.86 10.43
CA TYR A 877 -9.77 -16.81 11.14
C TYR A 877 -11.25 -16.76 10.72
N TYR A 878 -11.54 -17.00 9.43
CA TYR A 878 -12.92 -17.18 8.96
C TYR A 878 -13.60 -18.40 9.63
N GLY A 879 -13.01 -19.59 9.52
CA GLY A 879 -13.59 -20.82 10.07
C GLY A 879 -13.80 -20.77 11.58
N ARG A 880 -12.83 -20.22 12.33
CA ARG A 880 -12.95 -19.98 13.78
C ARG A 880 -14.14 -19.08 14.13
N THR A 881 -14.35 -18.02 13.36
CA THR A 881 -15.46 -17.08 13.58
C THR A 881 -16.81 -17.73 13.29
N ILE A 882 -16.91 -18.55 12.24
CA ILE A 882 -18.13 -19.32 11.91
C ILE A 882 -18.47 -20.35 13.01
N LEU A 883 -17.47 -21.00 13.62
CA LEU A 883 -17.67 -22.03 14.65
C LEU A 883 -17.98 -21.48 16.05
N HIS A 884 -17.34 -20.37 16.44
CA HIS A 884 -17.36 -19.88 17.82
C HIS A 884 -17.99 -18.49 18.00
N GLY A 885 -18.04 -17.69 16.94
CA GLY A 885 -18.41 -16.27 17.01
C GLY A 885 -17.43 -15.41 17.82
N GLY A 886 -17.84 -14.17 18.10
CA GLY A 886 -17.16 -13.24 19.01
C GLY A 886 -15.73 -12.92 18.60
N SER A 887 -15.54 -12.20 17.49
CA SER A 887 -14.19 -11.84 17.07
C SER A 887 -13.57 -10.80 18.01
N LYS A 888 -12.26 -10.93 18.24
CA LYS A 888 -11.47 -10.01 19.07
C LYS A 888 -10.68 -9.09 18.16
N TYR A 889 -10.90 -7.78 18.26
CA TYR A 889 -10.03 -6.81 17.58
C TYR A 889 -8.59 -6.98 18.09
N ARG A 890 -7.67 -7.27 17.17
CA ARG A 890 -6.23 -7.22 17.40
C ARG A 890 -5.70 -5.98 16.68
N ALA A 891 -5.07 -5.08 17.42
CA ALA A 891 -4.54 -3.85 16.84
C ALA A 891 -3.37 -4.16 15.90
N THR A 892 -3.50 -3.78 14.63
CA THR A 892 -2.38 -3.71 13.68
C THR A 892 -1.47 -2.56 14.11
N GLY A 893 -0.31 -2.86 14.69
CA GLY A 893 0.67 -1.84 15.08
C GLY A 893 1.26 -1.17 13.83
N ARG A 894 1.11 0.16 13.71
CA ARG A 894 1.48 0.95 12.51
C ARG A 894 2.88 1.58 12.61
N GLY A 895 3.81 0.89 13.25
CA GLY A 895 5.19 1.37 13.41
C GLY A 895 6.02 1.28 12.11
N PHE A 896 7.28 1.68 12.20
CA PHE A 896 8.23 1.47 11.11
C PHE A 896 8.76 0.03 11.12
N VAL A 897 8.09 -0.90 10.43
CA VAL A 897 8.34 -2.36 10.60
C VAL A 897 9.13 -2.96 9.45
N VAL A 898 10.44 -2.69 9.42
CA VAL A 898 11.43 -3.58 8.76
C VAL A 898 12.44 -4.05 9.80
N PHE A 899 11.92 -4.64 10.88
CA PHE A 899 12.68 -5.16 12.01
C PHE A 899 12.49 -6.67 12.15
N HIS A 900 13.47 -7.31 12.78
CA HIS A 900 13.41 -8.72 13.14
C HIS A 900 12.29 -8.99 14.17
N ALA A 901 11.33 -9.83 13.82
CA ALA A 901 10.30 -10.33 14.73
C ALA A 901 10.77 -11.64 15.38
N LYS A 902 10.70 -11.71 16.72
CA LYS A 902 11.34 -12.79 17.49
C LYS A 902 10.61 -14.11 17.33
N PHE A 903 11.30 -15.25 17.42
CA PHE A 903 10.73 -16.59 17.30
C PHE A 903 9.56 -16.80 18.28
N ALA A 904 9.67 -16.28 19.51
CA ALA A 904 8.58 -16.29 20.48
C ALA A 904 7.34 -15.52 20.01
N ASP A 905 7.50 -14.42 19.27
CA ASP A 905 6.38 -13.65 18.70
C ASP A 905 5.72 -14.41 17.56
N ASN A 906 6.53 -14.89 16.61
CA ASN A 906 6.09 -15.68 15.46
C ASN A 906 5.39 -16.97 15.91
N TYR A 907 5.93 -17.68 16.90
CA TYR A 907 5.32 -18.89 17.46
C TYR A 907 3.97 -18.61 18.12
N ARG A 908 3.89 -17.56 18.96
CA ARG A 908 2.63 -17.13 19.61
C ARG A 908 1.56 -16.73 18.61
N MET A 909 1.96 -16.11 17.49
CA MET A 909 1.05 -15.65 16.46
C MET A 909 0.56 -16.78 15.53
N TYR A 910 1.44 -17.73 15.18
CA TYR A 910 1.18 -18.70 14.11
C TYR A 910 1.00 -20.16 14.56
N SER A 911 1.21 -20.50 15.84
CA SER A 911 1.03 -21.87 16.38
C SER A 911 -0.32 -22.48 15.96
N ARG A 912 -1.44 -21.78 16.22
CA ARG A 912 -2.80 -22.27 15.90
C ARG A 912 -3.22 -22.12 14.44
N SER A 913 -2.78 -21.06 13.76
CA SER A 913 -3.23 -20.77 12.40
C SER A 913 -2.49 -21.59 11.35
N HIS A 914 -1.20 -21.84 11.57
CA HIS A 914 -0.30 -22.47 10.60
C HIS A 914 0.54 -23.60 11.16
N PHE A 915 1.28 -23.44 12.27
CA PHE A 915 2.31 -24.43 12.62
C PHE A 915 1.73 -25.79 13.04
N VAL A 916 0.73 -25.83 13.92
CA VAL A 916 0.02 -27.07 14.29
C VAL A 916 -0.56 -27.75 13.05
N LYS A 917 -1.13 -26.97 12.12
CA LYS A 917 -1.74 -27.47 10.89
C LYS A 917 -0.71 -28.00 9.90
N GLY A 918 0.39 -27.28 9.71
CA GLY A 918 1.51 -27.66 8.87
C GLY A 918 2.19 -28.94 9.39
N LEU A 919 2.34 -29.09 10.71
CA LEU A 919 2.87 -30.31 11.33
C LEU A 919 1.89 -31.49 11.20
N GLU A 920 0.58 -31.28 11.30
CA GLU A 920 -0.43 -32.31 10.99
C GLU A 920 -0.33 -32.78 9.53
N LEU A 921 -0.32 -31.85 8.57
CA LEU A 921 -0.18 -32.14 7.14
C LEU A 921 1.17 -32.79 6.81
N PHE A 922 2.27 -32.36 7.46
CA PHE A 922 3.60 -32.96 7.37
C PHE A 922 3.59 -34.43 7.83
N MET A 923 2.93 -34.74 8.95
CA MET A 923 2.76 -36.12 9.42
C MET A 923 1.90 -36.96 8.47
N LEU A 924 0.83 -36.38 7.87
CA LEU A 924 0.04 -37.08 6.85
C LEU A 924 0.89 -37.42 5.60
N LEU A 925 1.71 -36.48 5.12
CA LEU A 925 2.59 -36.70 3.97
C LEU A 925 3.68 -37.74 4.26
N ILE A 926 4.26 -37.75 5.47
CA ILE A 926 5.21 -38.80 5.88
C ILE A 926 4.55 -40.17 5.92
N VAL A 927 3.37 -40.31 6.54
CA VAL A 927 2.67 -41.60 6.59
C VAL A 927 2.25 -42.05 5.19
N TYR A 928 1.85 -41.13 4.31
CA TYR A 928 1.55 -41.43 2.92
C TYR A 928 2.78 -41.88 2.11
N GLU A 929 3.94 -41.24 2.27
CA GLU A 929 5.17 -41.62 1.54
C GLU A 929 5.79 -42.94 2.06
N VAL A 930 5.62 -43.25 3.35
CA VAL A 930 6.13 -44.47 4.01
C VAL A 930 5.27 -45.70 3.74
N TYR A 931 3.93 -45.57 3.78
CA TYR A 931 3.02 -46.72 3.64
C TYR A 931 2.30 -46.78 2.27
N GLY A 932 2.34 -45.70 1.48
CA GLY A 932 1.71 -45.62 0.16
C GLY A 932 2.50 -46.33 -0.94
N HIS A 933 1.80 -47.12 -1.74
CA HIS A 933 2.35 -47.86 -2.90
C HIS A 933 1.89 -47.28 -4.26
N SER A 934 1.29 -46.09 -4.27
CA SER A 934 0.42 -45.60 -5.35
C SER A 934 1.10 -44.72 -6.40
N TYR A 935 0.70 -44.86 -7.66
CA TYR A 935 0.81 -43.90 -8.79
C TYR A 935 2.12 -43.10 -9.02
N ARG A 936 3.26 -43.47 -8.42
CA ARG A 936 4.59 -42.80 -8.57
C ARG A 936 5.11 -42.62 -10.02
N SER A 937 4.48 -43.22 -11.03
CA SER A 937 4.83 -43.09 -12.45
C SER A 937 4.06 -42.00 -13.23
N SER A 938 3.04 -41.36 -12.63
CA SER A 938 2.28 -40.26 -13.26
C SER A 938 2.96 -38.91 -13.02
N SER A 939 3.11 -38.08 -14.05
CA SER A 939 3.61 -36.71 -13.91
C SER A 939 2.67 -35.83 -13.08
N LEU A 940 1.37 -36.14 -13.08
CA LEU A 940 0.36 -35.47 -12.26
C LEU A 940 0.49 -35.83 -10.78
N TYR A 941 0.90 -37.07 -10.45
CA TYR A 941 1.21 -37.46 -9.07
C TYR A 941 2.34 -36.60 -8.47
N PHE A 942 3.41 -36.37 -9.23
CA PHE A 942 4.50 -35.49 -8.81
C PHE A 942 4.00 -34.05 -8.55
N PHE A 943 3.20 -33.49 -9.47
CA PHE A 943 2.66 -32.13 -9.33
C PHE A 943 1.77 -31.96 -8.09
N ILE A 944 0.84 -32.90 -7.87
CA ILE A 944 -0.06 -32.90 -6.69
C ILE A 944 0.77 -33.00 -5.41
N THR A 945 1.68 -33.98 -5.33
CA THR A 945 2.53 -34.23 -4.15
C THR A 945 3.44 -33.04 -3.85
N PHE A 946 4.08 -32.46 -4.87
CA PHE A 946 4.88 -31.24 -4.75
C PHE A 946 4.05 -30.07 -4.21
N SER A 947 2.82 -29.85 -4.70
CA SER A 947 1.96 -28.76 -4.22
C SER A 947 1.62 -28.88 -2.73
N MET A 948 1.50 -30.11 -2.20
CA MET A 948 1.21 -30.37 -0.79
C MET A 948 2.45 -30.18 0.10
N TRP A 949 3.62 -30.65 -0.33
CA TRP A 949 4.88 -30.32 0.35
C TRP A 949 5.17 -28.82 0.34
N PHE A 950 4.89 -28.13 -0.78
CA PHE A 950 5.02 -26.67 -0.90
C PHE A 950 4.09 -25.92 0.07
N LEU A 951 2.84 -26.35 0.22
CA LEU A 951 1.89 -25.82 1.21
C LEU A 951 2.42 -25.97 2.65
N VAL A 952 2.90 -27.16 3.01
CA VAL A 952 3.48 -27.44 4.33
C VAL A 952 4.71 -26.59 4.60
N SER A 953 5.68 -26.55 3.68
CA SER A 953 6.88 -25.71 3.81
C SER A 953 6.53 -24.22 3.91
N SER A 954 5.54 -23.75 3.14
CA SER A 954 5.08 -22.36 3.22
C SER A 954 4.48 -22.04 4.59
N TRP A 955 3.61 -22.90 5.13
CA TRP A 955 2.97 -22.70 6.45
C TRP A 955 3.94 -22.79 7.62
N LEU A 956 4.99 -23.60 7.52
CA LEU A 956 6.00 -23.72 8.58
C LEU A 956 7.06 -22.61 8.52
N PHE A 957 7.50 -22.19 7.33
CA PHE A 957 8.72 -21.37 7.20
C PHE A 957 8.54 -19.95 6.65
N ALA A 958 7.40 -19.59 6.03
CA ALA A 958 7.20 -18.22 5.54
C ALA A 958 7.39 -17.11 6.61
N PRO A 959 6.97 -17.28 7.88
CA PRO A 959 7.21 -16.29 8.93
C PRO A 959 8.69 -15.97 9.19
N PHE A 960 9.60 -16.88 8.87
CA PHE A 960 11.04 -16.73 9.08
C PHE A 960 11.76 -16.32 7.78
N VAL A 961 11.32 -16.88 6.64
CA VAL A 961 11.82 -16.51 5.30
C VAL A 961 11.58 -15.03 4.99
N PHE A 962 10.44 -14.45 5.38
CA PHE A 962 10.17 -13.01 5.21
C PHE A 962 10.50 -12.16 6.47
N ASN A 963 11.24 -12.71 7.43
CA ASN A 963 11.71 -11.96 8.61
C ASN A 963 13.07 -11.29 8.31
N PRO A 964 13.24 -9.97 8.51
CA PRO A 964 14.56 -9.34 8.46
C PRO A 964 15.55 -10.05 9.39
N SER A 965 16.75 -10.35 8.90
CA SER A 965 17.77 -11.14 9.62
C SER A 965 17.27 -12.50 10.15
N GLY A 966 16.26 -13.09 9.50
CA GLY A 966 15.58 -14.31 9.96
C GLY A 966 16.46 -15.58 10.00
N PHE A 967 17.61 -15.55 9.33
CA PHE A 967 18.65 -16.58 9.38
C PHE A 967 20.01 -16.03 9.84
N ASP A 968 20.04 -14.92 10.59
CA ASP A 968 21.27 -14.49 11.25
C ASP A 968 21.57 -15.36 12.48
N TRP A 969 22.83 -15.75 12.66
CA TRP A 969 23.24 -16.64 13.75
C TRP A 969 23.09 -15.98 15.13
N GLN A 970 23.46 -14.71 15.28
CA GLN A 970 23.38 -14.03 16.57
C GLN A 970 21.92 -13.83 16.98
N LYS A 971 21.07 -13.29 16.08
CA LYS A 971 19.63 -13.14 16.33
C LYS A 971 18.97 -14.50 16.63
N THR A 972 19.37 -15.58 15.95
CA THR A 972 18.86 -16.94 16.23
C THR A 972 19.24 -17.43 17.65
N VAL A 973 20.44 -17.12 18.15
CA VAL A 973 20.84 -17.45 19.53
C VAL A 973 20.09 -16.60 20.57
N GLU A 974 19.85 -15.32 20.28
CA GLU A 974 19.03 -14.43 21.10
C GLU A 974 17.57 -14.95 21.18
N ASP A 975 16.97 -15.31 20.03
CA ASP A 975 15.63 -15.89 19.90
C ASP A 975 15.46 -17.19 20.69
N TRP A 976 16.45 -18.09 20.62
CA TRP A 976 16.47 -19.31 21.41
C TRP A 976 16.43 -19.01 22.91
N SER A 977 17.17 -17.99 23.35
CA SER A 977 17.21 -17.59 24.76
C SER A 977 15.86 -17.03 25.23
N ASP A 978 15.19 -16.23 24.40
CA ASP A 978 13.90 -15.63 24.73
C ASP A 978 12.76 -16.64 24.70
N TRP A 979 12.66 -17.47 23.66
CA TRP A 979 11.65 -18.53 23.59
C TRP A 979 11.77 -19.50 24.78
N LYS A 980 12.99 -19.89 25.14
CA LYS A 980 13.27 -20.73 26.32
C LYS A 980 12.87 -20.05 27.63
N ARG A 981 13.02 -18.72 27.74
CA ARG A 981 12.55 -17.90 28.88
C ARG A 981 11.03 -17.85 28.93
N TRP A 982 10.37 -17.54 27.81
CA TRP A 982 8.91 -17.50 27.67
C TRP A 982 8.23 -18.84 27.99
N MET A 983 8.79 -19.96 27.51
CA MET A 983 8.35 -21.33 27.84
C MET A 983 8.59 -21.72 29.30
N GLY A 984 9.59 -21.13 29.96
CA GLY A 984 9.94 -21.40 31.36
C GLY A 984 9.14 -20.58 32.38
N ASN A 985 8.76 -19.35 32.03
CA ASN A 985 8.02 -18.45 32.89
C ASN A 985 6.59 -18.94 33.15
N ARG A 986 6.23 -19.12 34.42
CA ARG A 986 4.84 -19.42 34.85
C ARG A 986 3.96 -18.17 34.75
N GLY A 987 2.66 -18.40 34.58
CA GLY A 987 1.65 -17.34 34.45
C GLY A 987 1.25 -16.72 35.79
N GLY A 988 0.39 -15.72 35.73
CA GLY A 988 -0.16 -15.04 36.91
C GLY A 988 -1.18 -13.96 36.53
N ILE A 989 -1.98 -13.52 37.50
CA ILE A 989 -2.91 -12.39 37.30
C ILE A 989 -2.07 -11.14 37.01
N GLY A 990 -2.32 -10.49 35.87
CA GLY A 990 -1.56 -9.33 35.40
C GLY A 990 -0.27 -9.64 34.64
N ILE A 991 0.17 -10.91 34.52
CA ILE A 991 1.33 -11.27 33.69
C ILE A 991 0.90 -11.36 32.22
N ALA A 992 1.44 -10.46 31.39
CA ALA A 992 1.14 -10.36 29.97
C ALA A 992 1.63 -11.58 29.14
N HIS A 993 0.98 -11.80 27.99
CA HIS A 993 1.11 -12.99 27.14
C HIS A 993 2.42 -13.05 26.32
N ASP A 994 3.22 -11.98 26.35
CA ASP A 994 4.60 -11.90 25.90
C ASP A 994 5.60 -12.47 26.91
N LYS A 995 5.28 -12.42 28.21
CA LYS A 995 6.22 -12.80 29.27
C LYS A 995 6.04 -14.22 29.79
N SER A 996 4.93 -14.90 29.48
CA SER A 996 4.67 -16.29 29.85
C SER A 996 3.86 -17.06 28.82
N TRP A 997 4.31 -18.28 28.51
CA TRP A 997 3.54 -19.27 27.75
C TRP A 997 2.17 -19.55 28.38
N GLU A 998 2.07 -19.52 29.71
CA GLU A 998 0.85 -19.88 30.43
C GLU A 998 -0.24 -18.81 30.31
N SER A 999 0.15 -17.53 30.31
CA SER A 999 -0.78 -16.43 30.02
C SER A 999 -1.28 -16.51 28.57
N TRP A 1000 -0.38 -16.71 27.61
CA TRP A 1000 -0.75 -16.90 26.19
C TRP A 1000 -1.67 -18.12 25.99
N TRP A 1001 -1.34 -19.26 26.60
CA TRP A 1001 -2.14 -20.49 26.53
C TRP A 1001 -3.59 -20.25 26.98
N ASN A 1002 -3.76 -19.50 28.07
CA ASN A 1002 -5.08 -19.17 28.63
C ASN A 1002 -5.87 -18.19 27.75
N GLU A 1003 -5.21 -17.22 27.12
CA GLU A 1003 -5.84 -16.27 26.19
C GLU A 1003 -6.24 -16.94 24.86
N GLU A 1004 -5.39 -17.78 24.28
CA GLU A 1004 -5.68 -18.38 22.98
C GLU A 1004 -6.90 -19.33 23.03
N GLN A 1005 -7.17 -19.94 24.19
CA GLN A 1005 -8.38 -20.72 24.48
C GLN A 1005 -9.60 -19.89 24.93
N GLU A 1006 -9.54 -18.56 24.94
CA GLU A 1006 -10.62 -17.70 25.44
C GLU A 1006 -11.95 -17.92 24.70
N HIS A 1007 -11.88 -18.11 23.37
CA HIS A 1007 -13.03 -18.43 22.52
C HIS A 1007 -13.86 -19.64 23.03
N LEU A 1008 -13.21 -20.69 23.54
CA LEU A 1008 -13.88 -21.91 24.03
C LEU A 1008 -14.79 -21.67 25.24
N LYS A 1009 -14.61 -20.56 25.98
CA LYS A 1009 -15.53 -20.13 27.05
C LYS A 1009 -16.94 -19.90 26.49
N ASN A 1010 -17.02 -19.22 25.34
CA ASN A 1010 -18.26 -18.71 24.75
C ASN A 1010 -18.88 -19.70 23.73
N THR A 1011 -18.14 -20.72 23.31
CA THR A 1011 -18.61 -21.75 22.36
C THR A 1011 -19.86 -22.48 22.83
N ASN A 1012 -20.91 -22.41 22.02
CA ASN A 1012 -22.15 -23.17 22.17
C ASN A 1012 -21.92 -24.70 22.19
N VAL A 1013 -22.84 -25.46 22.80
CA VAL A 1013 -22.75 -26.94 22.91
C VAL A 1013 -22.48 -27.61 21.55
N ARG A 1014 -23.15 -27.17 20.47
CA ARG A 1014 -22.92 -27.68 19.10
C ARG A 1014 -21.46 -27.49 18.64
N GLY A 1015 -20.85 -26.35 18.93
CA GLY A 1015 -19.46 -26.08 18.60
C GLY A 1015 -18.48 -26.95 19.41
N ARG A 1016 -18.76 -27.18 20.70
CA ARG A 1016 -17.94 -28.08 21.54
C ARG A 1016 -18.02 -29.54 21.06
N VAL A 1017 -19.20 -30.01 20.65
CA VAL A 1017 -19.37 -31.33 20.03
C VAL A 1017 -18.60 -31.41 18.70
N LEU A 1018 -18.64 -30.36 17.88
CA LEU A 1018 -17.92 -30.31 16.61
C LEU A 1018 -16.39 -30.33 16.81
N GLU A 1019 -15.85 -29.59 17.78
CA GLU A 1019 -14.42 -29.67 18.17
C GLU A 1019 -14.00 -31.08 18.60
N ILE A 1020 -14.84 -31.78 19.36
CA ILE A 1020 -14.59 -33.18 19.76
C ILE A 1020 -14.59 -34.10 18.53
N ILE A 1021 -15.57 -33.97 17.63
CA ILE A 1021 -15.64 -34.74 16.38
C ILE A 1021 -14.41 -34.46 15.49
N LEU A 1022 -13.98 -33.20 15.37
CA LEU A 1022 -12.77 -32.84 14.66
C LEU A 1022 -11.52 -33.43 15.32
N ALA A 1023 -11.43 -33.47 16.64
CA ALA A 1023 -10.30 -34.07 17.35
C ALA A 1023 -10.24 -35.61 17.17
N CYS A 1024 -11.39 -36.30 17.10
CA CYS A 1024 -11.43 -37.75 16.89
C CYS A 1024 -10.70 -38.23 15.62
N ARG A 1025 -10.50 -37.38 14.60
CA ARG A 1025 -9.77 -37.74 13.37
C ARG A 1025 -8.35 -38.25 13.63
N PHE A 1026 -7.68 -37.76 14.67
CA PHE A 1026 -6.29 -38.16 14.95
C PHE A 1026 -6.17 -39.60 15.48
N PHE A 1027 -7.25 -40.21 15.99
CA PHE A 1027 -7.22 -41.62 16.41
C PHE A 1027 -7.06 -42.60 15.24
N ILE A 1028 -7.29 -42.13 13.99
CA ILE A 1028 -7.05 -42.90 12.76
C ILE A 1028 -5.55 -43.26 12.63
N TYR A 1029 -4.63 -42.39 13.08
CA TYR A 1029 -3.20 -42.68 13.06
C TYR A 1029 -2.86 -43.90 13.93
N GLN A 1030 -3.25 -43.89 15.20
CA GLN A 1030 -3.03 -45.03 16.10
C GLN A 1030 -3.72 -46.29 15.58
N TYR A 1031 -4.99 -46.20 15.18
CA TYR A 1031 -5.73 -47.36 14.71
C TYR A 1031 -5.07 -48.00 13.47
N GLY A 1032 -4.73 -47.20 12.45
CA GLY A 1032 -4.18 -47.73 11.21
C GLY A 1032 -2.69 -48.11 11.25
N ILE A 1033 -1.88 -47.45 12.08
CA ILE A 1033 -0.42 -47.69 12.15
C ILE A 1033 -0.06 -48.84 13.11
N VAL A 1034 -0.80 -49.03 14.20
CA VAL A 1034 -0.48 -50.05 15.22
C VAL A 1034 -0.45 -51.48 14.65
N TYR A 1035 -1.36 -51.81 13.72
CA TYR A 1035 -1.38 -53.10 13.02
C TYR A 1035 -0.27 -53.29 11.98
N GLN A 1036 0.54 -52.26 11.72
CA GLN A 1036 1.68 -52.30 10.78
C GLN A 1036 3.04 -52.34 11.51
N LEU A 1037 3.05 -52.32 12.86
CA LEU A 1037 4.27 -52.46 13.67
C LEU A 1037 4.72 -53.93 13.66
N LYS A 1038 6.02 -54.21 13.52
CA LYS A 1038 6.52 -55.60 13.46
C LYS A 1038 6.33 -56.36 14.76
N ILE A 1039 6.37 -55.67 15.91
CA ILE A 1039 5.98 -56.22 17.22
C ILE A 1039 4.54 -56.80 17.27
N SER A 1040 3.64 -56.42 16.36
CA SER A 1040 2.31 -57.08 16.24
C SER A 1040 2.38 -58.53 15.74
N HIS A 1041 3.53 -58.95 15.20
CA HIS A 1041 3.73 -60.25 14.54
C HIS A 1041 2.71 -60.54 13.41
N GLY A 1042 2.06 -59.50 12.86
CA GLY A 1042 1.01 -59.61 11.85
C GLY A 1042 -0.40 -59.86 12.40
N HIS A 1043 -0.57 -59.95 13.72
CA HIS A 1043 -1.90 -60.07 14.34
C HIS A 1043 -2.70 -58.77 14.19
N LYS A 1044 -3.97 -58.90 13.79
CA LYS A 1044 -4.88 -57.78 13.50
C LYS A 1044 -6.05 -57.63 14.48
N GLU A 1045 -5.96 -58.35 15.60
CA GLU A 1045 -6.98 -58.41 16.65
C GLU A 1045 -7.13 -57.08 17.39
N ILE A 1046 -8.35 -56.72 17.81
CA ILE A 1046 -8.62 -55.52 18.62
C ILE A 1046 -7.84 -55.48 19.94
N LEU A 1047 -7.36 -56.64 20.43
CA LEU A 1047 -6.43 -56.74 21.54
C LEU A 1047 -5.15 -55.90 21.31
N VAL A 1048 -4.60 -55.91 20.10
CA VAL A 1048 -3.39 -55.14 19.74
C VAL A 1048 -3.65 -53.63 19.85
N TYR A 1049 -4.84 -53.18 19.41
CA TYR A 1049 -5.26 -51.79 19.56
C TYR A 1049 -5.51 -51.44 21.04
N GLY A 1050 -6.13 -52.33 21.83
CA GLY A 1050 -6.31 -52.17 23.28
C GLY A 1050 -4.98 -52.05 24.04
N LEU A 1051 -4.00 -52.90 23.71
CA LEU A 1051 -2.64 -52.83 24.24
C LEU A 1051 -1.95 -51.50 23.89
N SER A 1052 -2.17 -50.98 22.68
CA SER A 1052 -1.62 -49.66 22.30
C SER A 1052 -2.20 -48.52 23.14
N TRP A 1053 -3.46 -48.60 23.57
CA TRP A 1053 -4.04 -47.64 24.53
C TRP A 1053 -3.43 -47.75 25.94
N PHE A 1054 -3.06 -48.95 26.39
CA PHE A 1054 -2.33 -49.13 27.65
C PHE A 1054 -0.92 -48.52 27.58
N VAL A 1055 -0.20 -48.71 26.47
CA VAL A 1055 1.08 -48.03 26.21
C VAL A 1055 0.90 -46.51 26.22
N MET A 1056 -0.11 -45.99 25.52
CA MET A 1056 -0.42 -44.56 25.47
C MET A 1056 -0.72 -43.98 26.86
N ALA A 1057 -1.55 -44.65 27.66
CA ALA A 1057 -1.85 -44.25 29.03
C ALA A 1057 -0.59 -44.25 29.91
N THR A 1058 0.29 -45.23 29.75
CA THR A 1058 1.56 -45.34 30.47
C THR A 1058 2.50 -44.17 30.12
N VAL A 1059 2.65 -43.83 28.83
CA VAL A 1059 3.45 -42.68 28.38
C VAL A 1059 2.92 -41.36 28.96
N LEU A 1060 1.60 -41.15 28.92
CA LEU A 1060 0.98 -39.95 29.50
C LEU A 1060 1.17 -39.87 31.03
N LEU A 1061 1.11 -41.00 31.73
CA LEU A 1061 1.33 -41.09 33.18
C LEU A 1061 2.80 -40.77 33.53
N VAL A 1062 3.76 -41.30 32.78
CA VAL A 1062 5.20 -40.96 32.94
C VAL A 1062 5.45 -39.47 32.68
N LEU A 1063 4.92 -38.89 31.60
CA LEU A 1063 5.03 -37.46 31.31
C LEU A 1063 4.43 -36.60 32.44
N LYS A 1064 3.28 -37.01 33.00
CA LYS A 1064 2.66 -36.38 34.17
C LYS A 1064 3.57 -36.47 35.40
N MET A 1065 4.16 -37.63 35.70
CA MET A 1065 5.09 -37.78 36.84
C MET A 1065 6.33 -36.88 36.69
N VAL A 1066 6.92 -36.81 35.49
CA VAL A 1066 8.06 -35.93 35.21
C VAL A 1066 7.70 -34.46 35.44
N SER A 1067 6.54 -33.98 34.95
CA SER A 1067 6.17 -32.58 35.14
C SER A 1067 5.71 -32.25 36.57
N MET A 1068 4.97 -33.14 37.24
CA MET A 1068 4.64 -32.98 38.65
C MET A 1068 5.90 -32.94 39.54
N GLY A 1069 6.87 -33.81 39.28
CA GLY A 1069 8.19 -33.76 39.94
C GLY A 1069 8.93 -32.45 39.67
N ARG A 1070 8.90 -31.94 38.43
CA ARG A 1070 9.47 -30.64 38.06
C ARG A 1070 8.79 -29.48 38.79
N ARG A 1071 7.47 -29.55 38.97
CA ARG A 1071 6.67 -28.50 39.65
C ARG A 1071 6.85 -28.51 41.17
N LYS A 1072 7.02 -29.68 41.79
CA LYS A 1072 7.08 -29.86 43.26
C LYS A 1072 8.51 -29.89 43.83
N PHE A 1073 9.53 -30.23 43.03
CA PHE A 1073 10.92 -30.40 43.50
C PHE A 1073 11.95 -29.59 42.70
N GLY A 1074 11.53 -28.87 41.65
CA GLY A 1074 12.44 -28.22 40.70
C GLY A 1074 13.22 -27.02 41.25
N THR A 1075 12.68 -26.30 42.23
CA THR A 1075 13.35 -25.19 42.92
C THR A 1075 14.09 -25.70 44.16
N ASP A 1076 13.37 -26.38 45.06
CA ASP A 1076 13.80 -26.55 46.45
C ASP A 1076 14.57 -27.88 46.67
N PHE A 1077 14.39 -28.87 45.79
CA PHE A 1077 14.94 -30.23 45.92
C PHE A 1077 15.54 -30.76 44.62
N GLN A 1078 16.43 -29.99 43.99
CA GLN A 1078 17.05 -30.35 42.70
C GLN A 1078 17.65 -31.76 42.66
N LEU A 1079 18.27 -32.22 43.75
CA LEU A 1079 18.87 -33.56 43.84
C LEU A 1079 17.80 -34.66 43.66
N MET A 1080 16.66 -34.54 44.36
CA MET A 1080 15.58 -35.52 44.27
C MET A 1080 14.92 -35.50 42.89
N PHE A 1081 14.85 -34.36 42.22
CA PHE A 1081 14.41 -34.29 40.82
C PHE A 1081 15.41 -34.92 39.83
N ARG A 1082 16.73 -34.85 40.10
CA ARG A 1082 17.75 -35.59 39.33
C ARG A 1082 17.64 -37.11 39.55
N ILE A 1083 17.42 -37.56 40.80
CA ILE A 1083 17.20 -38.98 41.13
C ILE A 1083 15.94 -39.52 40.46
N LEU A 1084 14.82 -38.78 40.50
CA LEU A 1084 13.58 -39.15 39.81
C LEU A 1084 13.80 -39.33 38.30
N LYS A 1085 14.56 -38.44 37.66
CA LYS A 1085 14.94 -38.60 36.25
C LYS A 1085 15.80 -39.83 35.99
N ALA A 1086 16.80 -40.10 36.85
CA ALA A 1086 17.67 -41.26 36.71
C ALA A 1086 16.89 -42.57 36.83
N LEU A 1087 15.98 -42.67 37.80
CA LEU A 1087 15.11 -43.84 37.99
C LEU A 1087 14.15 -44.04 36.80
N LEU A 1088 13.52 -42.97 36.31
CA LEU A 1088 12.64 -43.05 35.13
C LEU A 1088 13.43 -43.38 33.84
N PHE A 1089 14.67 -42.92 33.71
CA PHE A 1089 15.54 -43.28 32.59
C PHE A 1089 15.98 -44.75 32.66
N LEU A 1090 16.41 -45.25 33.82
CA LEU A 1090 16.77 -46.66 34.01
C LEU A 1090 15.57 -47.58 33.76
N GLY A 1091 14.38 -47.21 34.25
CA GLY A 1091 13.14 -47.93 33.98
C GLY A 1091 12.77 -47.92 32.50
N PHE A 1092 12.91 -46.79 31.81
CA PHE A 1092 12.68 -46.70 30.36
C PHE A 1092 13.67 -47.56 29.56
N VAL A 1093 14.97 -47.51 29.88
CA VAL A 1093 15.99 -48.36 29.22
C VAL A 1093 15.69 -49.84 29.47
N SER A 1094 15.35 -50.24 30.69
CA SER A 1094 14.97 -51.63 31.01
C SER A 1094 13.77 -52.11 30.18
N VAL A 1095 12.68 -51.31 30.12
CA VAL A 1095 11.49 -51.64 29.32
C VAL A 1095 11.82 -51.69 27.82
N MET A 1096 12.62 -50.75 27.30
CA MET A 1096 13.06 -50.79 25.90
C MET A 1096 13.89 -52.03 25.60
N THR A 1097 14.86 -52.40 26.45
CA THR A 1097 15.66 -53.62 26.26
C THR A 1097 14.79 -54.88 26.23
N VAL A 1098 13.77 -54.98 27.09
CA VAL A 1098 12.81 -56.10 27.05
C VAL A 1098 11.99 -56.09 25.75
N LEU A 1099 11.51 -54.93 25.28
CA LEU A 1099 10.75 -54.86 24.03
C LEU A 1099 11.60 -55.17 22.78
N PHE A 1100 12.88 -54.78 22.76
CA PHE A 1100 13.80 -55.13 21.66
C PHE A 1100 14.19 -56.62 21.69
N VAL A 1101 14.55 -57.17 22.86
CA VAL A 1101 15.11 -58.53 22.99
C VAL A 1101 14.04 -59.62 23.06
N VAL A 1102 12.91 -59.36 23.72
CA VAL A 1102 11.82 -60.34 23.94
C VAL A 1102 10.60 -60.02 23.08
N GLY A 1103 10.28 -58.73 22.88
CA GLY A 1103 9.13 -58.30 22.07
C GLY A 1103 9.37 -58.21 20.56
N GLY A 1104 10.62 -58.36 20.09
CA GLY A 1104 10.97 -58.23 18.67
C GLY A 1104 10.78 -56.83 18.09
N LEU A 1105 10.71 -55.79 18.93
CA LEU A 1105 10.49 -54.40 18.50
C LEU A 1105 11.58 -53.95 17.52
N ALA A 1106 11.20 -53.51 16.33
CA ALA A 1106 12.16 -52.97 15.37
C ALA A 1106 12.40 -51.46 15.56
N VAL A 1107 13.57 -50.97 15.13
CA VAL A 1107 13.83 -49.51 15.08
C VAL A 1107 12.81 -48.78 14.20
N SER A 1108 12.30 -49.43 13.14
CA SER A 1108 11.17 -48.92 12.34
C SER A 1108 9.90 -48.71 13.16
N ASP A 1109 9.63 -49.59 14.13
CA ASP A 1109 8.42 -49.56 14.94
C ASP A 1109 8.46 -48.39 15.94
N LEU A 1110 9.65 -47.97 16.37
CA LEU A 1110 9.83 -46.78 17.22
C LEU A 1110 9.42 -45.49 16.49
N PHE A 1111 9.81 -45.34 15.21
CA PHE A 1111 9.39 -44.19 14.39
C PHE A 1111 7.89 -44.24 14.06
N ALA A 1112 7.36 -45.43 13.73
CA ALA A 1112 5.94 -45.61 13.50
C ALA A 1112 5.09 -45.36 14.77
N ALA A 1113 5.58 -45.75 15.95
CA ALA A 1113 4.95 -45.47 17.23
C ALA A 1113 4.86 -43.96 17.52
N ILE A 1114 5.87 -43.15 17.14
CA ILE A 1114 5.81 -41.69 17.24
C ILE A 1114 4.67 -41.14 16.37
N LEU A 1115 4.56 -41.61 15.12
CA LEU A 1115 3.49 -41.21 14.18
C LEU A 1115 2.09 -41.69 14.63
N ALA A 1116 1.99 -42.78 15.39
CA ALA A 1116 0.74 -43.29 15.96
C ALA A 1116 0.30 -42.51 17.23
N PHE A 1117 1.22 -42.31 18.17
CA PHE A 1117 0.89 -41.84 19.52
C PHE A 1117 0.92 -40.32 19.67
N MET A 1118 1.75 -39.58 18.92
CA MET A 1118 1.78 -38.11 19.01
C MET A 1118 0.46 -37.46 18.56
N PRO A 1119 -0.16 -37.82 17.42
CA PRO A 1119 -1.47 -37.29 17.04
C PRO A 1119 -2.57 -37.68 18.05
N THR A 1120 -2.50 -38.89 18.59
CA THR A 1120 -3.45 -39.41 19.59
C THR A 1120 -3.41 -38.60 20.89
N GLY A 1121 -2.21 -38.28 21.39
CA GLY A 1121 -2.07 -37.44 22.59
C GLY A 1121 -2.53 -36.01 22.35
N TRP A 1122 -2.36 -35.51 21.13
CA TRP A 1122 -2.90 -34.23 20.70
C TRP A 1122 -4.44 -34.20 20.68
N ALA A 1123 -5.10 -35.25 20.17
CA ALA A 1123 -6.56 -35.37 20.27
C ALA A 1123 -7.06 -35.35 21.72
N LEU A 1124 -6.40 -36.07 22.62
CA LEU A 1124 -6.77 -36.07 24.04
C LEU A 1124 -6.62 -34.67 24.66
N ILE A 1125 -5.60 -33.90 24.26
CA ILE A 1125 -5.44 -32.50 24.64
C ILE A 1125 -6.59 -31.63 24.09
N LEU A 1126 -6.94 -31.74 22.81
CA LEU A 1126 -8.01 -30.95 22.19
C LEU A 1126 -9.39 -31.25 22.81
N ILE A 1127 -9.72 -32.53 23.02
CA ILE A 1127 -10.95 -32.96 23.72
C ILE A 1127 -10.95 -32.41 25.15
N ALA A 1128 -9.82 -32.41 25.84
CA ALA A 1128 -9.70 -31.83 27.18
C ALA A 1128 -9.89 -30.29 27.19
N GLN A 1129 -9.47 -29.57 26.15
CA GLN A 1129 -9.73 -28.13 26.00
C GLN A 1129 -11.23 -27.86 25.77
N ALA A 1130 -11.91 -28.65 24.93
CA ALA A 1130 -13.36 -28.54 24.74
C ALA A 1130 -14.15 -28.85 26.04
N CYS A 1131 -13.68 -29.82 26.82
CA CYS A 1131 -14.24 -30.24 28.11
C CYS A 1131 -13.69 -29.46 29.34
N ARG A 1132 -13.04 -28.31 29.12
CA ARG A 1132 -12.34 -27.51 30.15
C ARG A 1132 -13.13 -27.26 31.45
N PRO A 1133 -14.44 -26.91 31.45
CA PRO A 1133 -15.18 -26.69 32.69
C PRO A 1133 -15.25 -27.95 33.58
N CYS A 1134 -15.52 -29.11 32.97
CA CYS A 1134 -15.62 -30.39 33.67
C CYS A 1134 -14.26 -30.83 34.23
N LEU A 1135 -13.19 -30.71 33.44
CA LEU A 1135 -11.85 -31.11 33.86
C LEU A 1135 -11.21 -30.17 34.90
N LYS A 1136 -11.70 -28.92 35.02
CA LYS A 1136 -11.41 -28.06 36.17
C LYS A 1136 -12.12 -28.56 37.44
N GLY A 1137 -13.39 -28.94 37.36
CA GLY A 1137 -14.14 -29.50 38.49
C GLY A 1137 -13.53 -30.80 39.04
N ILE A 1138 -12.94 -31.63 38.19
CA ILE A 1138 -12.28 -32.90 38.57
C ILE A 1138 -10.79 -32.68 38.96
N GLY A 1139 -10.28 -31.44 38.90
CA GLY A 1139 -8.89 -31.11 39.28
C GLY A 1139 -7.79 -31.60 38.32
N ILE A 1140 -8.16 -32.18 37.17
CA ILE A 1140 -7.21 -32.75 36.19
C ILE A 1140 -6.60 -31.66 35.29
N TRP A 1141 -7.23 -30.48 35.20
CA TRP A 1141 -6.83 -29.37 34.32
C TRP A 1141 -5.33 -29.02 34.36
N ASP A 1142 -4.72 -28.95 35.55
CA ASP A 1142 -3.29 -28.66 35.71
C ASP A 1142 -2.39 -29.71 35.05
N SER A 1143 -2.81 -30.98 35.02
CA SER A 1143 -2.08 -32.04 34.31
C SER A 1143 -2.20 -31.89 32.78
N VAL A 1144 -3.36 -31.48 32.28
CA VAL A 1144 -3.59 -31.19 30.85
C VAL A 1144 -2.74 -30.01 30.40
N MET A 1145 -2.64 -28.96 31.23
CA MET A 1145 -1.83 -27.79 30.94
C MET A 1145 -0.33 -28.12 30.85
N GLU A 1146 0.21 -28.87 31.81
CA GLU A 1146 1.62 -29.28 31.78
C GLU A 1146 1.95 -30.24 30.62
N LEU A 1147 1.04 -31.17 30.29
CA LEU A 1147 1.17 -32.01 29.10
C LEU A 1147 1.17 -31.16 27.82
N SER A 1148 0.28 -30.18 27.74
CA SER A 1148 0.21 -29.25 26.60
C SER A 1148 1.49 -28.44 26.44
N ARG A 1149 2.10 -27.98 27.55
CA ARG A 1149 3.40 -27.29 27.55
C ARG A 1149 4.51 -28.17 26.96
N ALA A 1150 4.48 -29.48 27.20
CA ALA A 1150 5.43 -30.41 26.58
C ALA A 1150 5.20 -30.56 25.07
N TYR A 1151 3.94 -30.61 24.61
CA TYR A 1151 3.63 -30.65 23.17
C TYR A 1151 4.05 -29.36 22.45
N GLU A 1152 3.74 -28.18 22.98
CA GLU A 1152 4.18 -26.90 22.40
C GLU A 1152 5.73 -26.79 22.40
N ALA A 1153 6.41 -27.31 23.42
CA ALA A 1153 7.88 -27.37 23.43
C ALA A 1153 8.44 -28.25 22.30
N ILE A 1154 7.85 -29.43 22.06
CA ILE A 1154 8.26 -30.34 20.98
C ILE A 1154 7.99 -29.71 19.61
N MET A 1155 6.80 -29.13 19.40
CA MET A 1155 6.48 -28.46 18.13
C MET A 1155 7.36 -27.23 17.89
N GLY A 1156 7.66 -26.44 18.92
CA GLY A 1156 8.61 -25.32 18.84
C GLY A 1156 10.02 -25.78 18.44
N LEU A 1157 10.52 -26.86 19.04
CA LEU A 1157 11.81 -27.47 18.64
C LEU A 1157 11.83 -27.92 17.17
N ILE A 1158 10.76 -28.57 16.69
CA ILE A 1158 10.67 -29.05 15.30
C ILE A 1158 10.68 -27.89 14.29
N VAL A 1159 10.01 -26.78 14.60
CA VAL A 1159 10.01 -25.57 13.74
C VAL A 1159 11.33 -24.79 13.86
N PHE A 1160 11.97 -24.77 15.03
CA PHE A 1160 13.20 -24.01 15.28
C PHE A 1160 14.47 -24.67 14.72
N MET A 1161 14.59 -26.00 14.79
CA MET A 1161 15.80 -26.71 14.36
C MET A 1161 16.22 -26.43 12.90
N PRO A 1162 15.32 -26.38 11.90
CA PRO A 1162 15.67 -25.97 10.55
C PRO A 1162 16.20 -24.53 10.44
N ILE A 1163 15.70 -23.61 11.28
CA ILE A 1163 16.18 -22.21 11.32
C ILE A 1163 17.63 -22.19 11.82
N VAL A 1164 17.92 -22.93 12.91
CA VAL A 1164 19.29 -23.07 13.44
C VAL A 1164 20.24 -23.62 12.37
N VAL A 1165 19.86 -24.71 11.68
CA VAL A 1165 20.68 -25.32 10.62
C VAL A 1165 20.90 -24.34 9.46
N LEU A 1166 19.90 -23.57 9.04
CA LEU A 1166 20.04 -22.58 7.97
C LEU A 1166 20.89 -21.37 8.41
N SER A 1167 20.73 -20.90 9.64
CA SER A 1167 21.50 -19.77 10.20
C SER A 1167 23.00 -20.06 10.39
N TRP A 1168 23.39 -21.34 10.43
CA TRP A 1168 24.80 -21.77 10.42
C TRP A 1168 25.52 -21.43 9.10
N PHE A 1169 24.77 -21.20 8.01
CA PHE A 1169 25.33 -20.91 6.69
C PHE A 1169 25.18 -19.40 6.35
N PRO A 1170 26.25 -18.58 6.43
CA PRO A 1170 26.13 -17.12 6.29
C PRO A 1170 25.52 -16.66 4.95
N PHE A 1171 25.74 -17.44 3.88
CA PHE A 1171 25.17 -17.14 2.56
C PHE A 1171 23.63 -17.17 2.54
N VAL A 1172 22.97 -17.86 3.47
CA VAL A 1172 21.50 -17.93 3.53
C VAL A 1172 20.91 -16.60 3.98
N SER A 1173 21.48 -16.00 5.03
CA SER A 1173 21.08 -14.66 5.50
C SER A 1173 21.36 -13.58 4.46
N GLU A 1174 22.52 -13.65 3.77
CA GLU A 1174 22.82 -12.70 2.71
C GLU A 1174 21.93 -12.88 1.47
N PHE A 1175 21.65 -14.11 1.05
CA PHE A 1175 20.73 -14.41 -0.06
C PHE A 1175 19.30 -13.96 0.26
N GLN A 1176 18.80 -14.26 1.46
CA GLN A 1176 17.51 -13.77 1.97
C GLN A 1176 17.43 -12.23 1.87
N THR A 1177 18.45 -11.55 2.38
CA THR A 1177 18.51 -10.08 2.42
C THR A 1177 18.51 -9.49 1.00
N ARG A 1178 19.34 -10.02 0.09
CA ARG A 1178 19.47 -9.55 -1.29
C ARG A 1178 18.24 -9.86 -2.17
N LEU A 1179 17.50 -10.93 -1.88
CA LEU A 1179 16.34 -11.35 -2.68
C LEU A 1179 15.04 -10.63 -2.27
N LEU A 1180 14.82 -10.48 -0.95
CA LEU A 1180 13.50 -10.12 -0.40
C LEU A 1180 13.40 -8.67 0.09
N PHE A 1181 14.53 -7.98 0.28
CA PHE A 1181 14.59 -6.62 0.82
C PHE A 1181 15.37 -5.67 -0.09
N ASN A 1182 15.12 -4.36 0.04
CA ASN A 1182 15.71 -3.35 -0.83
C ASN A 1182 17.24 -3.25 -0.63
N GLN A 1183 18.01 -3.17 -1.72
CA GLN A 1183 19.48 -3.07 -1.65
C GLN A 1183 19.98 -1.83 -0.86
N ALA A 1184 19.23 -0.73 -0.86
CA ALA A 1184 19.57 0.44 -0.07
C ALA A 1184 19.48 0.15 1.44
N PHE A 1185 18.42 -0.56 1.87
CA PHE A 1185 18.26 -1.05 3.24
C PHE A 1185 19.35 -2.08 3.61
N SER A 1186 19.70 -2.99 2.69
CA SER A 1186 20.81 -3.95 2.89
C SER A 1186 22.15 -3.25 3.13
N ARG A 1187 22.44 -2.15 2.40
CA ARG A 1187 23.64 -1.34 2.63
C ARG A 1187 23.58 -0.57 3.94
N GLY A 1188 22.41 0.00 4.27
CA GLY A 1188 22.17 0.67 5.54
C GLY A 1188 22.42 -0.23 6.76
N LEU A 1189 21.91 -1.47 6.72
CA LEU A 1189 22.19 -2.52 7.72
C LEU A 1189 23.69 -2.83 7.83
N GLN A 1190 24.37 -3.07 6.70
CA GLN A 1190 25.81 -3.37 6.69
C GLN A 1190 26.64 -2.21 7.28
N ILE A 1191 26.31 -0.97 6.94
CA ILE A 1191 26.97 0.22 7.51
C ILE A 1191 26.66 0.36 9.01
N SER A 1192 25.42 0.14 9.42
CA SER A 1192 25.02 0.22 10.85
C SER A 1192 25.75 -0.82 11.70
N MET A 1193 25.85 -2.07 11.24
CA MET A 1193 26.59 -3.14 11.94
C MET A 1193 28.10 -2.83 12.08
N ILE A 1194 28.69 -2.12 11.10
CA ILE A 1194 30.09 -1.66 11.17
C ILE A 1194 30.25 -0.49 12.17
N LEU A 1195 29.20 0.31 12.38
CA LEU A 1195 29.18 1.43 13.33
C LEU A 1195 28.87 1.00 14.78
N SER A 1196 27.92 0.07 14.99
CA SER A 1196 27.66 -0.52 16.31
C SER A 1196 28.88 -1.33 16.80
N GLY A 1197 29.49 -2.14 15.92
CA GLY A 1197 30.75 -2.84 16.20
C GLY A 1197 31.96 -1.92 16.44
N LYS A 1198 31.83 -0.60 16.27
CA LYS A 1198 32.76 0.43 16.77
C LYS A 1198 32.33 1.02 18.12
N LYS A 1199 31.03 1.27 18.36
CA LYS A 1199 30.52 1.69 19.68
C LYS A 1199 30.93 0.67 20.76
N ASP A 1200 30.66 -0.62 20.54
CA ASP A 1200 30.95 -1.66 21.55
C ASP A 1200 32.44 -1.71 21.95
N LYS A 1201 33.34 -1.56 20.97
CA LYS A 1201 34.80 -1.51 21.16
C LYS A 1201 35.32 -0.25 21.86
N THR A 1202 34.51 0.81 21.93
CA THR A 1202 34.85 2.06 22.65
C THR A 1202 34.14 2.16 24.01
N SER A 1203 33.16 1.30 24.28
CA SER A 1203 32.65 1.03 25.64
C SER A 1203 33.42 -0.06 26.39
N SER A 1204 34.39 -0.72 25.74
CA SER A 1204 35.22 -1.80 26.30
C SER A 1204 36.70 -1.39 26.48
N SER A 1205 36.96 -0.09 26.65
CA SER A 1205 38.30 0.51 26.73
C SER A 1205 38.37 1.57 27.83
#